data_AF-A0A1S3D4P3-F1
#
_entry.id   AF-A0A1S3D4P3-F1
#
_cell.length_a   1.000
_cell.length_b   1.000
_cell.length_c   1.000
_cell.angle_alpha   90.00
_cell.angle_beta   90.00
_cell.angle_gamma   90.00
#
_symmetry.space_group_name_H-M   'P 1'
#
loop_
_entity.id
_entity.type
_entity.pdbx_description
1 polymer ?
#
loop_
_entity_poly.entity_id
_entity_poly.type
_entity_poly.pdbx_seq_one_letter_code
_entity_poly.pdbx_strand_id
1 'polypeptide(L)'
;MDCAECKLPLPTDGDAAVCGKCDNGYHFDCTTVSKSSWMSMGPTRQTAWRCLPCKDVKAKRLLMSSQQLSGSQSGGGASSGGGGDDIGRKMEAFGKQLEAFNKNFTEKLNKGFVDSEQKIKAKLNEFEDSLNFYGNTIDEANKTVKSLEQKLVLMEKRLEKSENENKELKTRLRTLEIHMHESTQREYNNKIEISGLVNKNVDSARTAQKILELCNTNQMHTKAELVTRMGENRQEKISMLVQFDSRDDRNVVLGKIKKEKIYTKLNDVTQNGTSSIFINEALCPYYKKLLFEATRIKKDKKYAFLWVKDGRILLKKTVEVFNILFIREQEKRHVVHCMDCARKQAPNLEGFVCLEEYRMNELIQVFDNFQLHQVTWKFMKAKEKAEGLCKSRLESNCNVLSYKAPPPSPPDPPNIRLSKEQLAPPTPSVFLEHKKEAFSPNLQEFCLKHPIAVVRGLAAALKLDLGLFSTKTLVEANPEHSIEVRTQVQQTSDENMDPQNPGRKVWACISHRSHTSIAKYAQYQASSFQDSLREEREKNAGGGGHPTSSANLSDSDSKDSSGNNVRKKKLPGPTSVPGVKAPPGTKMLRFGTNVDLSDERKWKAQLQELLKLPAFARVVSAGNMLSHVGHVILGMNTVQLYMKVPGSRTPGHQENNNFCSININIGPGDCEWFAVPDAYWGVIYNLCEKNNLNYLHGSWWPSIEDLHEANVPVYRFLQRPGDLVWVNSGCVHWVQAVGWCNNIAWNVGPLTARQYLLAIERYEWNKLESYKSIVPMVHLSWNLARNIKVSDPKLFEYIK
;
A
#
# COMPACT_ATOMS: atom_id res chain seq x y z
N MET A 1 34.48 -20.52 -36.39
CA MET A 1 34.89 -19.11 -36.57
C MET A 1 35.03 -18.52 -35.19
N ASP A 2 36.02 -17.66 -34.96
CA ASP A 2 36.22 -17.03 -33.65
C ASP A 2 35.70 -15.60 -33.67
N CYS A 3 35.27 -15.10 -32.51
CA CYS A 3 34.79 -13.74 -32.35
C CYS A 3 35.93 -12.77 -32.67
N ALA A 4 35.67 -11.81 -33.58
CA ALA A 4 36.69 -10.86 -33.97
C ALA A 4 37.12 -9.88 -32.85
N GLU A 5 36.31 -9.72 -31.80
CA GLU A 5 36.61 -8.88 -30.63
C GLU A 5 37.34 -9.67 -29.53
N CYS A 6 36.70 -10.69 -28.93
CA CYS A 6 37.25 -11.41 -27.78
C CYS A 6 38.12 -12.62 -28.12
N LYS A 7 38.22 -12.99 -29.41
CA LYS A 7 39.00 -14.14 -29.93
C LYS A 7 38.59 -15.52 -29.41
N LEU A 8 37.42 -15.63 -28.77
CA LEU A 8 36.85 -16.91 -28.35
C LEU A 8 35.99 -17.54 -29.47
N PRO A 9 35.82 -18.88 -29.51
CA PRO A 9 35.01 -19.55 -30.52
C PRO A 9 33.57 -19.05 -30.56
N LEU A 10 33.02 -18.85 -31.75
CA LEU A 10 31.62 -18.50 -31.94
C LEU A 10 30.72 -19.75 -31.85
N PRO A 11 29.49 -19.62 -31.33
CA PRO A 11 28.51 -20.70 -31.31
C PRO A 11 28.20 -21.21 -32.74
N THR A 12 28.09 -22.53 -32.89
CA THR A 12 27.88 -23.20 -34.19
C THR A 12 26.42 -23.21 -34.67
N ASP A 13 25.50 -22.75 -33.84
CA ASP A 13 24.04 -22.71 -34.02
C ASP A 13 23.53 -21.39 -34.67
N GLY A 14 24.44 -20.54 -35.15
CA GLY A 14 24.09 -19.28 -35.82
C GLY A 14 23.78 -18.12 -34.87
N ASP A 15 24.02 -18.30 -33.57
CA ASP A 15 23.74 -17.33 -32.52
C ASP A 15 24.88 -16.29 -32.35
N ALA A 16 25.23 -15.64 -33.47
CA ALA A 16 26.27 -14.62 -33.53
C ALA A 16 25.88 -13.48 -34.47
N ALA A 17 26.30 -12.25 -34.15
CA ALA A 17 26.14 -11.11 -35.06
C ALA A 17 27.24 -11.11 -36.11
N VAL A 18 26.88 -10.93 -37.38
CA VAL A 18 27.85 -10.88 -38.50
C VAL A 18 27.83 -9.49 -39.13
N CYS A 19 29.01 -8.88 -39.28
CA CYS A 19 29.14 -7.56 -39.88
C CYS A 19 29.07 -7.66 -41.41
N GLY A 20 28.03 -7.12 -42.06
CA GLY A 20 27.90 -7.17 -43.52
C GLY A 20 28.85 -6.26 -44.32
N LYS A 21 30.00 -5.86 -43.75
CA LYS A 21 31.10 -5.16 -44.45
C LYS A 21 32.42 -5.92 -44.38
N CYS A 22 32.72 -6.56 -43.26
CA CYS A 22 33.96 -7.33 -43.09
C CYS A 22 33.71 -8.83 -42.87
N ASP A 23 32.44 -9.26 -42.87
CA ASP A 23 31.95 -10.64 -42.69
C ASP A 23 32.44 -11.37 -41.45
N ASN A 24 33.08 -10.65 -40.52
CA ASN A 24 33.49 -11.18 -39.23
C ASN A 24 32.27 -11.39 -38.31
N GLY A 25 32.30 -12.49 -37.56
CA GLY A 25 31.32 -12.81 -36.53
C GLY A 25 31.71 -12.30 -35.14
N TYR A 26 30.71 -11.97 -34.33
CA TYR A 26 30.87 -11.43 -32.98
C TYR A 26 29.83 -12.04 -32.03
N HIS A 27 30.19 -12.30 -30.76
CA HIS A 27 29.20 -12.55 -29.72
C HIS A 27 28.36 -11.29 -29.48
N PHE A 28 27.07 -11.44 -29.16
CA PHE A 28 26.21 -10.27 -28.92
C PHE A 28 26.73 -9.37 -27.80
N ASP A 29 27.30 -9.96 -26.74
CA ASP A 29 27.93 -9.24 -25.63
C ASP A 29 29.18 -8.46 -26.02
N CYS A 30 29.80 -8.80 -27.16
CA CYS A 30 30.94 -8.09 -27.74
C CYS A 30 30.52 -7.06 -28.80
N THR A 31 29.22 -6.73 -28.89
CA THR A 31 28.68 -5.77 -29.85
C THR A 31 27.71 -4.80 -29.20
N THR A 32 27.31 -3.76 -29.94
CA THR A 32 26.28 -2.81 -29.51
C THR A 32 24.84 -3.28 -29.79
N VAL A 33 24.63 -4.52 -30.28
CA VAL A 33 23.31 -5.05 -30.60
C VAL A 33 23.01 -6.26 -29.73
N SER A 34 21.88 -6.24 -29.03
CA SER A 34 21.46 -7.38 -28.21
C SER A 34 20.91 -8.51 -29.07
N LYS A 35 21.00 -9.75 -28.58
CA LYS A 35 20.44 -10.94 -29.23
C LYS A 35 18.96 -10.80 -29.58
N SER A 36 18.15 -10.28 -28.65
CA SER A 36 16.71 -10.06 -28.86
C SER A 36 16.43 -9.05 -29.97
N SER A 37 17.22 -7.97 -30.03
CA SER A 37 17.12 -6.97 -31.10
C SER A 37 17.56 -7.57 -32.44
N TRP A 38 18.65 -8.32 -32.48
CA TRP A 38 19.16 -9.00 -33.68
C TRP A 38 18.14 -9.98 -34.27
N MET A 39 17.52 -10.82 -33.45
CA MET A 39 16.50 -11.78 -33.91
C MET A 39 15.22 -11.10 -34.42
N SER A 40 14.91 -9.90 -33.92
CA SER A 40 13.77 -9.09 -34.40
C SER A 40 14.09 -8.32 -35.70
N MET A 41 15.37 -8.16 -36.05
CA MET A 41 15.77 -7.52 -37.29
C MET A 41 15.58 -8.50 -38.46
N GLY A 42 14.79 -8.13 -39.46
CA GLY A 42 14.69 -8.92 -40.68
C GLY A 42 16.02 -9.01 -41.45
N PRO A 43 16.15 -9.94 -42.42
CA PRO A 43 17.42 -10.25 -43.10
C PRO A 43 18.13 -9.03 -43.70
N THR A 44 17.37 -8.08 -44.26
CA THR A 44 17.89 -6.84 -44.86
C THR A 44 18.59 -5.94 -43.84
N ARG A 45 18.11 -5.90 -42.59
CA ARG A 45 18.72 -5.09 -41.52
C ARG A 45 19.90 -5.79 -40.88
N GLN A 46 19.88 -7.12 -40.79
CA GLN A 46 21.01 -7.92 -40.32
C GLN A 46 22.21 -7.79 -41.27
N THR A 47 22.00 -7.88 -42.59
CA THR A 47 23.08 -7.70 -43.59
C THR A 47 23.57 -6.24 -43.70
N ALA A 48 22.73 -5.26 -43.34
CA ALA A 48 23.12 -3.85 -43.26
C ALA A 48 23.84 -3.48 -41.96
N TRP A 49 23.86 -4.34 -40.94
CA TRP A 49 24.54 -4.06 -39.69
C TRP A 49 26.06 -4.02 -39.86
N ARG A 50 26.72 -3.17 -39.07
CA ARG A 50 28.17 -2.90 -39.14
C ARG A 50 28.76 -2.96 -37.73
N CYS A 51 29.90 -3.63 -37.57
CA CYS A 51 30.66 -3.62 -36.32
C CYS A 51 31.29 -2.24 -36.05
N LEU A 52 31.67 -1.98 -34.81
CA LEU A 52 32.27 -0.70 -34.38
C LEU A 52 33.48 -0.28 -35.26
N PRO A 53 34.46 -1.15 -35.55
CA PRO A 53 35.56 -0.81 -36.46
C PRO A 53 35.13 -0.43 -37.88
N CYS A 54 34.02 -1.00 -38.37
CA CYS A 54 33.49 -0.72 -39.70
C CYS A 54 32.57 0.52 -39.74
N LYS A 55 32.05 0.95 -38.58
CA LYS A 55 31.29 2.19 -38.39
C LYS A 55 32.20 3.40 -38.25
N ASP A 56 33.39 3.23 -37.66
CA ASP A 56 34.28 4.35 -37.32
C ASP A 56 35.42 4.54 -38.34
N VAL A 57 35.09 5.10 -39.51
CA VAL A 57 36.06 5.33 -40.61
C VAL A 57 36.75 6.70 -40.53
N LYS A 58 36.65 7.44 -39.41
CA LYS A 58 37.35 8.73 -39.26
C LYS A 58 38.77 8.64 -38.66
N ALA A 59 39.24 7.48 -38.22
CA ALA A 59 40.52 7.33 -37.52
C ALA A 59 41.50 6.33 -38.16
N LYS A 60 41.73 6.40 -39.49
CA LYS A 60 42.74 5.56 -40.17
C LYS A 60 43.56 6.30 -41.25
N ARG A 61 43.96 7.54 -40.99
CA ARG A 61 44.88 8.31 -41.86
C ARG A 61 46.10 8.92 -41.16
N LEU A 62 46.39 8.52 -39.93
CA LEU A 62 47.43 9.16 -39.10
C LEU A 62 48.45 8.20 -38.46
N LEU A 63 48.59 6.98 -38.96
CA LEU A 63 49.55 6.00 -38.45
C LEU A 63 50.11 5.11 -39.56
N MET A 64 50.75 5.70 -40.57
CA MET A 64 51.82 5.07 -41.36
C MET A 64 52.66 6.17 -42.02
N SER A 65 53.66 6.68 -41.31
CA SER A 65 54.94 7.16 -41.87
C SER A 65 55.71 7.89 -40.77
N SER A 66 56.53 7.14 -40.03
CA SER A 66 57.76 7.67 -39.46
C SER A 66 58.64 6.49 -39.04
N GLN A 67 59.59 6.13 -39.91
CA GLN A 67 60.98 5.84 -39.54
C GLN A 67 61.80 5.44 -40.76
N GLN A 68 62.81 6.27 -41.05
CA GLN A 68 64.24 5.96 -41.30
C GLN A 68 64.82 7.09 -42.17
N LEU A 69 65.70 7.94 -41.61
CA LEU A 69 67.19 7.91 -41.73
C LEU A 69 67.63 8.24 -43.16
N SER A 70 68.64 9.04 -43.50
CA SER A 70 69.66 9.85 -42.82
C SER A 70 70.62 10.34 -43.92
N GLY A 71 71.35 11.45 -43.71
CA GLY A 71 72.58 11.82 -44.45
C GLY A 71 72.36 12.85 -45.57
N SER A 72 72.88 14.08 -45.52
CA SER A 72 74.26 14.60 -45.40
C SER A 72 74.86 15.03 -46.75
N GLN A 73 74.87 16.36 -46.96
CA GLN A 73 75.93 17.24 -47.49
C GLN A 73 76.55 17.14 -48.90
N SER A 74 77.05 18.33 -49.29
CA SER A 74 78.01 18.72 -50.34
C SER A 74 77.42 18.91 -51.75
N GLY A 75 77.75 19.92 -52.55
CA GLY A 75 78.79 20.95 -52.46
C GLY A 75 79.40 21.17 -53.84
N GLY A 76 79.22 22.36 -54.43
CA GLY A 76 80.11 23.01 -55.40
C GLY A 76 80.31 22.45 -56.84
N GLY A 77 80.13 23.31 -57.84
CA GLY A 77 81.18 23.59 -58.84
C GLY A 77 81.04 23.08 -60.28
N ALA A 78 80.89 24.06 -61.19
CA ALA A 78 81.57 24.22 -62.49
C ALA A 78 81.15 23.46 -63.78
N SER A 79 80.62 24.25 -64.72
CA SER A 79 81.03 24.45 -66.13
C SER A 79 80.95 23.36 -67.22
N SER A 80 80.33 23.80 -68.33
CA SER A 80 80.72 23.68 -69.75
C SER A 80 80.03 22.64 -70.65
N GLY A 81 79.44 23.15 -71.74
CA GLY A 81 79.66 22.61 -73.07
C GLY A 81 78.53 21.84 -73.77
N GLY A 82 77.72 22.55 -74.56
CA GLY A 82 77.53 22.19 -75.98
C GLY A 82 76.26 21.45 -76.42
N GLY A 83 75.37 22.20 -77.09
CA GLY A 83 74.79 21.79 -78.39
C GLY A 83 73.35 21.28 -78.41
N GLY A 84 72.49 21.90 -79.23
CA GLY A 84 71.37 21.19 -79.88
C GLY A 84 70.01 21.91 -79.90
N ASP A 85 69.83 22.83 -80.83
CA ASP A 85 68.77 23.85 -80.90
C ASP A 85 67.41 23.38 -81.52
N ASP A 86 66.88 22.20 -81.16
CA ASP A 86 65.57 21.71 -81.69
C ASP A 86 64.55 21.20 -80.64
N ILE A 87 64.93 21.13 -79.36
CA ILE A 87 64.01 20.68 -78.27
C ILE A 87 63.20 21.84 -77.67
N GLY A 88 63.77 23.06 -77.65
CA GLY A 88 63.16 24.23 -77.01
C GLY A 88 61.83 24.68 -77.64
N ARG A 89 61.72 24.64 -78.98
CA ARG A 89 60.50 25.11 -79.67
C ARG A 89 59.31 24.16 -79.55
N LYS A 90 59.53 22.85 -79.42
CA LYS A 90 58.46 21.85 -79.21
C LYS A 90 57.97 21.85 -77.76
N MET A 91 58.85 22.08 -76.77
CA MET A 91 58.46 22.20 -75.36
C MET A 91 57.62 23.45 -75.08
N GLU A 92 57.90 24.57 -75.76
CA GLU A 92 57.15 25.82 -75.56
C GLU A 92 55.74 25.78 -76.17
N ALA A 93 55.57 25.13 -77.32
CA ALA A 93 54.25 24.93 -77.94
C ALA A 93 53.36 23.94 -77.15
N PHE A 94 53.95 22.87 -76.61
CA PHE A 94 53.25 21.92 -75.75
C PHE A 94 52.87 22.54 -74.40
N GLY A 95 53.76 23.37 -73.82
CA GLY A 95 53.49 24.12 -72.58
C GLY A 95 52.28 25.05 -72.70
N LYS A 96 52.17 25.81 -73.80
CA LYS A 96 51.01 26.69 -74.04
C LYS A 96 49.70 25.93 -74.25
N GLN A 97 49.72 24.76 -74.89
CA GLN A 97 48.54 23.89 -75.01
C GLN A 97 48.13 23.28 -73.67
N LEU A 98 49.09 22.87 -72.85
CA LEU A 98 48.84 22.30 -71.53
C LEU A 98 48.25 23.33 -70.57
N GLU A 99 48.73 24.58 -70.59
CA GLU A 99 48.17 25.68 -69.80
C GLU A 99 46.74 26.03 -70.21
N ALA A 100 46.46 26.10 -71.52
CA ALA A 100 45.12 26.35 -72.03
C ALA A 100 44.14 25.22 -71.68
N PHE A 101 44.59 23.96 -71.78
CA PHE A 101 43.81 22.80 -71.37
C PHE A 101 43.55 22.82 -69.86
N ASN A 102 44.57 23.10 -69.04
CA ASN A 102 44.44 23.12 -67.59
C ASN A 102 43.50 24.24 -67.12
N LYS A 103 43.55 25.42 -67.76
CA LYS A 103 42.63 26.53 -67.47
C LYS A 103 41.18 26.17 -67.80
N ASN A 104 40.94 25.62 -68.99
CA ASN A 104 39.58 25.25 -69.43
C ASN A 104 39.01 24.05 -68.64
N PHE A 105 39.87 23.09 -68.27
CA PHE A 105 39.51 21.96 -67.42
C PHE A 105 39.15 22.42 -66.01
N THR A 106 39.94 23.33 -65.43
CA THR A 106 39.68 23.89 -64.09
C THR A 106 38.40 24.73 -64.06
N GLU A 107 38.13 25.55 -65.09
CA GLU A 107 36.87 26.31 -65.20
C GLU A 107 35.64 25.40 -65.33
N LYS A 108 35.71 24.35 -66.16
CA LYS A 108 34.59 23.39 -66.32
C LYS A 108 34.36 22.59 -65.04
N LEU A 109 35.42 22.15 -64.36
CA LEU A 109 35.31 21.47 -63.07
C LEU A 109 34.70 22.39 -62.02
N ASN A 110 35.20 23.61 -61.86
CA ASN A 110 34.66 24.56 -60.89
C ASN A 110 33.19 24.88 -61.17
N LYS A 111 32.79 25.07 -62.44
CA LYS A 111 31.38 25.28 -62.79
C LYS A 111 30.51 24.06 -62.48
N GLY A 112 30.98 22.84 -62.78
CA GLY A 112 30.27 21.61 -62.45
C GLY A 112 30.13 21.37 -60.95
N PHE A 113 31.14 21.74 -60.16
CA PHE A 113 31.11 21.69 -58.70
C PHE A 113 30.14 22.72 -58.11
N VAL A 114 30.16 23.97 -58.60
CA VAL A 114 29.24 25.03 -58.15
C VAL A 114 27.78 24.69 -58.48
N ASP A 115 27.49 24.20 -59.69
CA ASP A 115 26.14 23.77 -60.07
C ASP A 115 25.65 22.59 -59.21
N SER A 116 26.54 21.65 -58.88
CA SER A 116 26.22 20.51 -58.03
C SER A 116 25.97 20.93 -56.58
N GLU A 117 26.79 21.85 -56.06
CA GLU A 117 26.62 22.43 -54.72
C GLU A 117 25.30 23.19 -54.60
N GLN A 118 24.93 23.98 -55.62
CA GLN A 118 23.65 24.69 -55.66
C GLN A 118 22.46 23.72 -55.71
N LYS A 119 22.52 22.65 -56.51
CA LYS A 119 21.47 21.62 -56.55
C LYS A 119 21.33 20.88 -55.21
N ILE A 120 22.45 20.60 -54.53
CA ILE A 120 22.45 19.97 -53.21
C ILE A 120 21.81 20.90 -52.18
N LYS A 121 22.17 22.20 -52.17
CA LYS A 121 21.55 23.19 -51.28
C LYS A 121 20.05 23.33 -51.52
N ALA A 122 19.60 23.36 -52.78
CA ALA A 122 18.17 23.42 -53.10
C ALA A 122 17.40 22.21 -52.56
N LYS A 123 17.93 20.99 -52.76
CA LYS A 123 17.32 19.76 -52.22
C LYS A 123 17.34 19.68 -50.70
N LEU A 124 18.38 20.22 -50.05
CA LEU A 124 18.46 20.29 -48.59
C LEU A 124 17.38 21.24 -48.03
N ASN A 125 17.16 22.37 -48.68
CA ASN A 125 16.09 23.31 -48.28
C ASN A 125 14.70 22.68 -48.47
N GLU A 126 14.42 22.01 -49.59
CA GLU A 126 13.14 21.30 -49.79
C GLU A 126 12.92 20.19 -48.75
N PHE A 127 14.00 19.51 -48.34
CA PHE A 127 13.95 18.50 -47.29
C PHE A 127 13.69 19.11 -45.90
N GLU A 128 14.28 20.27 -45.62
CA GLU A 128 14.03 21.04 -44.39
C GLU A 128 12.58 21.53 -44.32
N ASP A 129 12.03 22.05 -45.42
CA ASP A 129 10.62 22.45 -45.52
C ASP A 129 9.68 21.26 -45.26
N SER A 130 10.01 20.09 -45.82
CA SER A 130 9.25 18.86 -45.58
C SER A 130 9.31 18.42 -44.12
N LEU A 131 10.49 18.47 -43.49
CA LEU A 131 10.65 18.15 -42.06
C LEU A 131 9.84 19.10 -41.18
N ASN A 132 9.84 20.40 -41.49
CA ASN A 132 9.05 21.40 -40.77
C ASN A 132 7.54 21.14 -40.92
N PHE A 133 7.06 20.78 -42.12
CA PHE A 133 5.67 20.41 -42.35
C PHE A 133 5.25 19.17 -41.54
N TYR A 134 6.08 18.13 -41.56
CA TYR A 134 5.81 16.92 -40.76
C TYR A 134 5.88 17.19 -39.26
N GLY A 135 6.81 18.03 -38.80
CA GLY A 135 6.88 18.48 -37.40
C GLY A 135 5.59 19.15 -36.93
N ASN A 136 5.08 20.10 -37.71
CA ASN A 136 3.81 20.79 -37.43
C ASN A 136 2.62 19.82 -37.38
N THR A 137 2.57 18.87 -38.32
CA THR A 137 1.50 17.86 -38.37
C THR A 137 1.55 16.92 -37.15
N ILE A 138 2.75 16.53 -36.72
CA ILE A 138 2.96 15.73 -35.51
C ILE A 138 2.50 16.50 -34.27
N ASP A 139 2.79 17.80 -34.19
CA ASP A 139 2.35 18.65 -33.08
C ASP A 139 0.82 18.79 -33.01
N GLU A 140 0.15 18.92 -34.16
CA GLU A 140 -1.31 18.93 -34.24
C GLU A 140 -1.93 17.58 -33.86
N ALA A 141 -1.33 16.48 -34.32
CA ALA A 141 -1.72 15.13 -33.91
C ALA A 141 -1.56 14.95 -32.40
N ASN A 142 -0.44 15.38 -31.82
CA ASN A 142 -0.18 15.33 -30.38
C ASN A 142 -1.20 16.14 -29.57
N LYS A 143 -1.60 17.33 -30.03
CA LYS A 143 -2.66 18.13 -29.40
C LYS A 143 -4.00 17.40 -29.43
N THR A 144 -4.32 16.73 -30.53
CA THR A 144 -5.56 15.95 -30.69
C THR A 144 -5.57 14.73 -29.78
N VAL A 145 -4.47 13.99 -29.70
CA VAL A 145 -4.30 12.85 -28.80
C VAL A 145 -4.50 13.26 -27.34
N LYS A 146 -3.85 14.35 -26.89
CA LYS A 146 -4.04 14.87 -25.51
C LYS A 146 -5.50 15.24 -25.20
N SER A 147 -6.21 15.81 -26.18
CA SER A 147 -7.64 16.14 -26.04
C SER A 147 -8.52 14.89 -25.92
N LEU A 148 -8.22 13.85 -26.70
CA LEU A 148 -8.91 12.56 -26.62
C LEU A 148 -8.64 11.85 -25.30
N GLU A 149 -7.39 11.85 -24.81
CA GLU A 149 -7.02 11.29 -23.51
C GLU A 149 -7.81 11.97 -22.37
N GLN A 150 -7.93 13.30 -22.39
CA GLN A 150 -8.73 14.04 -21.40
C GLN A 150 -10.22 13.67 -21.45
N LYS A 151 -10.79 13.48 -22.65
CA LYS A 151 -12.18 13.06 -22.81
C LYS A 151 -12.41 11.63 -22.34
N LEU A 152 -11.45 10.73 -22.59
CA LEU A 152 -11.49 9.34 -22.11
C LEU A 152 -11.56 9.30 -20.58
N VAL A 153 -10.67 10.01 -19.90
CA VAL A 153 -10.66 10.08 -18.42
C VAL A 153 -11.97 10.65 -17.87
N LEU A 154 -12.55 11.66 -18.54
CA LEU A 154 -13.85 12.21 -18.11
C LEU A 154 -14.99 11.21 -18.31
N MET A 155 -14.97 10.44 -19.41
CA MET A 155 -15.98 9.44 -19.72
C MET A 155 -15.90 8.26 -18.74
N GLU A 156 -14.70 7.79 -18.40
CA GLU A 156 -14.46 6.75 -17.39
C GLU A 156 -15.03 7.17 -16.03
N LYS A 157 -14.79 8.41 -15.59
CA LYS A 157 -15.37 8.94 -14.34
C LYS A 157 -16.89 8.99 -14.34
N ARG A 158 -17.50 9.30 -15.49
CA ARG A 158 -18.98 9.29 -15.63
C ARG A 158 -19.53 7.87 -15.60
N LEU A 159 -18.84 6.93 -16.24
CA LEU A 159 -19.21 5.52 -16.21
C LEU A 159 -19.15 4.97 -14.78
N GLU A 160 -18.04 5.22 -14.07
CA GLU A 160 -17.86 4.81 -12.67
C GLU A 160 -18.95 5.40 -11.76
N LYS A 161 -19.28 6.69 -11.94
CA LYS A 161 -20.37 7.33 -11.18
C LYS A 161 -21.73 6.66 -11.47
N SER A 162 -22.04 6.43 -12.74
CA SER A 162 -23.30 5.79 -13.14
C SER A 162 -23.38 4.34 -12.64
N GLU A 163 -22.29 3.58 -12.68
CA GLU A 163 -22.21 2.22 -12.14
C GLU A 163 -22.42 2.19 -10.62
N ASN A 164 -21.85 3.15 -9.89
CA ASN A 164 -22.04 3.29 -8.45
C ASN A 164 -23.49 3.63 -8.09
N GLU A 165 -24.12 4.58 -8.80
CA GLU A 165 -25.54 4.91 -8.63
C GLU A 165 -26.43 3.70 -8.94
N ASN A 166 -26.13 2.96 -10.00
CA ASN A 166 -26.89 1.77 -10.39
C ASN A 166 -26.74 0.64 -9.34
N LYS A 167 -25.55 0.51 -8.75
CA LYS A 167 -25.30 -0.42 -7.63
C LYS A 167 -26.08 -0.02 -6.38
N GLU A 168 -26.11 1.27 -6.06
CA GLU A 168 -26.89 1.80 -4.94
C GLU A 168 -28.39 1.59 -5.14
N LEU A 169 -28.91 1.90 -6.34
CA LEU A 169 -30.31 1.68 -6.70
C LEU A 169 -30.70 0.20 -6.62
N LYS A 170 -29.88 -0.71 -7.15
CA LYS A 170 -30.11 -2.16 -7.04
C LYS A 170 -30.13 -2.61 -5.56
N THR A 171 -29.29 -2.02 -4.71
CA THR A 171 -29.25 -2.33 -3.28
C THR A 171 -30.50 -1.83 -2.56
N ARG A 172 -30.94 -0.60 -2.85
CA ARG A 172 -32.18 -0.03 -2.33
C ARG A 172 -33.40 -0.83 -2.76
N LEU A 173 -33.47 -1.22 -4.04
CA LEU A 173 -34.55 -2.04 -4.59
C LEU A 173 -34.65 -3.39 -3.88
N ARG A 174 -33.53 -4.11 -3.70
CA ARG A 174 -33.48 -5.35 -2.91
C ARG A 174 -33.94 -5.16 -1.47
N THR A 175 -33.54 -4.05 -0.84
CA THR A 175 -33.92 -3.75 0.55
C THR A 175 -35.42 -3.51 0.65
N LEU A 176 -36.00 -2.77 -0.30
CA LEU A 176 -37.44 -2.54 -0.37
C LEU A 176 -38.21 -3.83 -0.64
N GLU A 177 -37.73 -4.71 -1.52
CA GLU A 177 -38.31 -6.03 -1.76
C GLU A 177 -38.31 -6.88 -0.47
N ILE A 178 -37.21 -6.89 0.27
CA ILE A 178 -37.11 -7.59 1.57
C ILE A 178 -38.12 -7.01 2.56
N HIS A 179 -38.16 -5.68 2.73
CA HIS A 179 -39.11 -5.03 3.64
C HIS A 179 -40.57 -5.30 3.26
N MET A 180 -40.87 -5.33 1.95
CA MET A 180 -42.19 -5.69 1.44
C MET A 180 -42.55 -7.12 1.84
N HIS A 181 -41.67 -8.09 1.61
CA HIS A 181 -41.90 -9.48 1.97
C HIS A 181 -41.98 -9.71 3.48
N GLU A 182 -41.16 -9.01 4.27
CA GLU A 182 -41.24 -9.03 5.74
C GLU A 182 -42.56 -8.45 6.23
N SER A 183 -43.02 -7.34 5.64
CA SER A 183 -44.31 -6.74 5.96
C SER A 183 -45.45 -7.72 5.67
N THR A 184 -45.45 -8.38 4.49
CA THR A 184 -46.43 -9.42 4.19
C THR A 184 -46.34 -10.60 5.16
N GLN A 185 -45.13 -11.02 5.57
CA GLN A 185 -44.97 -12.11 6.53
C GLN A 185 -45.52 -11.75 7.92
N ARG A 186 -45.56 -10.47 8.32
CA ARG A 186 -46.20 -10.05 9.59
C ARG A 186 -47.67 -10.43 9.66
N GLU A 187 -48.39 -10.38 8.54
CA GLU A 187 -49.80 -10.79 8.44
C GLU A 187 -50.00 -12.31 8.60
N TYR A 188 -48.92 -13.10 8.54
CA TYR A 188 -48.92 -14.55 8.70
C TYR A 188 -48.39 -14.98 10.09
N ASN A 189 -47.80 -14.07 10.86
CA ASN A 189 -47.12 -14.42 12.11
C ASN A 189 -48.08 -14.86 13.24
N ASN A 190 -49.35 -14.47 13.17
CA ASN A 190 -50.41 -14.96 14.05
C ASN A 190 -51.16 -16.17 13.46
N LYS A 191 -50.63 -16.82 12.42
CA LYS A 191 -51.27 -17.98 11.78
C LYS A 191 -50.42 -19.25 11.94
N ILE A 192 -51.09 -20.39 12.04
CA ILE A 192 -50.50 -21.71 11.79
C ILE A 192 -51.01 -22.27 10.48
N GLU A 193 -50.20 -23.10 9.84
CA GLU A 193 -50.57 -23.87 8.68
C GLU A 193 -50.62 -25.36 9.02
N ILE A 194 -51.73 -25.99 8.68
CA ILE A 194 -51.92 -27.43 8.72
C ILE A 194 -51.81 -27.93 7.28
N SER A 195 -50.75 -28.69 6.98
CA SER A 195 -50.47 -29.22 5.65
C SER A 195 -50.49 -30.74 5.61
N GLY A 196 -50.67 -31.31 4.42
CA GLY A 196 -50.80 -32.76 4.23
C GLY A 196 -52.24 -33.27 4.28
N LEU A 197 -53.23 -32.38 4.16
CA LEU A 197 -54.65 -32.74 4.08
C LEU A 197 -54.98 -33.33 2.70
N VAL A 198 -55.68 -34.47 2.68
CA VAL A 198 -56.14 -35.17 1.48
C VAL A 198 -57.62 -34.88 1.19
N ASN A 199 -58.43 -34.67 2.23
CA ASN A 199 -59.85 -34.37 2.09
C ASN A 199 -60.10 -32.87 1.83
N LYS A 200 -60.84 -32.54 0.76
CA LYS A 200 -61.20 -31.15 0.38
C LYS A 200 -62.35 -30.56 1.21
N ASN A 201 -63.14 -31.42 1.87
CA ASN A 201 -64.33 -31.04 2.62
C ASN A 201 -64.10 -31.06 4.14
N VAL A 202 -62.85 -30.89 4.59
CA VAL A 202 -62.53 -30.87 6.02
C VAL A 202 -63.21 -29.67 6.67
N ASP A 203 -63.92 -29.91 7.77
CA ASP A 203 -64.49 -28.83 8.57
C ASP A 203 -63.37 -28.07 9.28
N SER A 204 -63.03 -26.90 8.73
CA SER A 204 -61.94 -26.05 9.22
C SER A 204 -62.23 -25.47 10.60
N ALA A 205 -63.48 -25.14 10.91
CA ALA A 205 -63.87 -24.60 12.22
C ALA A 205 -63.78 -25.70 13.29
N ARG A 206 -64.35 -26.89 13.01
CA ARG A 206 -64.27 -28.03 13.93
C ARG A 206 -62.85 -28.51 14.16
N THR A 207 -62.01 -28.50 13.13
CA THR A 207 -60.60 -28.90 13.24
C THR A 207 -59.81 -27.93 14.13
N ALA A 208 -60.01 -26.61 13.95
CA ALA A 208 -59.37 -25.61 14.80
C ALA A 208 -59.86 -25.71 16.26
N GLN A 209 -61.16 -25.89 16.48
CA GLN A 209 -61.73 -26.09 17.81
C GLN A 209 -61.14 -27.33 18.49
N LYS A 210 -61.00 -28.45 17.76
CA LYS A 210 -60.40 -29.68 18.29
C LYS A 210 -58.94 -29.47 18.69
N ILE A 211 -58.19 -28.67 17.95
CA ILE A 211 -56.81 -28.30 18.31
C ILE A 211 -56.78 -27.52 19.62
N LEU A 212 -57.68 -26.55 19.81
CA LEU A 212 -57.76 -25.78 21.05
C LEU A 212 -58.14 -26.67 22.26
N GLU A 213 -59.08 -27.60 22.09
CA GLU A 213 -59.44 -28.61 23.10
C GLU A 213 -58.25 -29.45 23.53
N LEU A 214 -57.53 -30.01 22.55
CA LEU A 214 -56.36 -30.85 22.83
C LEU A 214 -55.21 -30.05 23.43
N CYS A 215 -55.16 -28.73 23.19
CA CYS A 215 -54.18 -27.83 23.79
C CYS A 215 -54.61 -27.27 25.16
N ASN A 216 -55.83 -27.54 25.63
CA ASN A 216 -56.43 -26.87 26.79
C ASN A 216 -56.36 -25.32 26.66
N THR A 217 -56.81 -24.80 25.52
CA THR A 217 -56.82 -23.35 25.21
C THR A 217 -58.15 -22.92 24.58
N ASN A 218 -59.26 -23.50 25.02
CA ASN A 218 -60.61 -23.32 24.45
C ASN A 218 -61.11 -21.88 24.53
N GLN A 219 -60.55 -21.07 25.43
CA GLN A 219 -60.85 -19.65 25.59
C GLN A 219 -60.31 -18.76 24.45
N MET A 220 -59.43 -19.28 23.60
CA MET A 220 -58.85 -18.51 22.49
C MET A 220 -59.82 -18.46 21.30
N HIS A 221 -59.91 -17.30 20.66
CA HIS A 221 -60.66 -17.16 19.42
C HIS A 221 -59.76 -17.44 18.21
N THR A 222 -60.28 -18.19 17.24
CA THR A 222 -59.57 -18.54 16.01
C THR A 222 -60.46 -18.46 14.78
N LYS A 223 -59.89 -18.02 13.66
CA LYS A 223 -60.52 -18.09 12.34
C LYS A 223 -59.77 -19.10 11.48
N ALA A 224 -60.47 -20.12 10.99
CA ALA A 224 -59.89 -21.16 10.15
C ALA A 224 -60.40 -21.08 8.72
N GLU A 225 -59.51 -21.26 7.75
CA GLU A 225 -59.82 -21.28 6.33
C GLU A 225 -59.05 -22.38 5.59
N LEU A 226 -59.72 -23.02 4.63
CA LEU A 226 -59.10 -23.96 3.70
C LEU A 226 -58.51 -23.21 2.52
N VAL A 227 -57.25 -23.52 2.20
CA VAL A 227 -56.49 -22.90 1.12
C VAL A 227 -55.95 -23.99 0.21
N THR A 228 -56.46 -24.01 -1.03
CA THR A 228 -55.99 -24.89 -2.10
C THR A 228 -54.95 -24.17 -2.95
N ARG A 229 -53.81 -24.80 -3.21
CA ARG A 229 -52.71 -24.25 -4.02
C ARG A 229 -52.22 -25.30 -5.00
N MET A 230 -51.79 -24.87 -6.19
CA MET A 230 -51.13 -25.74 -7.15
C MET A 230 -49.68 -26.01 -6.74
N GLY A 231 -49.31 -27.28 -6.62
CA GLY A 231 -47.91 -27.70 -6.44
C GLY A 231 -47.12 -27.70 -7.76
N GLU A 232 -45.79 -27.77 -7.67
CA GLU A 232 -44.89 -27.82 -8.84
C GLU A 232 -45.20 -29.01 -9.79
N ASN A 233 -45.69 -30.12 -9.25
CA ASN A 233 -46.11 -31.30 -10.01
C ASN A 233 -47.52 -31.18 -10.62
N ARG A 234 -48.12 -29.98 -10.64
CA ARG A 234 -49.52 -29.72 -11.05
C ARG A 234 -50.58 -30.48 -10.25
N GLN A 235 -50.23 -31.02 -9.08
CA GLN A 235 -51.17 -31.59 -8.12
C GLN A 235 -51.65 -30.51 -7.16
N GLU A 236 -52.96 -30.49 -6.90
CA GLU A 236 -53.55 -29.62 -5.88
C GLU A 236 -53.08 -30.03 -4.48
N LYS A 237 -52.49 -29.08 -3.76
CA LYS A 237 -52.14 -29.21 -2.35
C LYS A 237 -53.12 -28.43 -1.52
N ILE A 238 -53.72 -29.10 -0.54
CA ILE A 238 -54.69 -28.52 0.38
C ILE A 238 -53.96 -28.23 1.69
N SER A 239 -54.14 -27.01 2.19
CA SER A 239 -53.62 -26.55 3.47
C SER A 239 -54.73 -25.82 4.22
N MET A 240 -54.75 -25.90 5.54
CA MET A 240 -55.64 -25.08 6.36
C MET A 240 -54.83 -24.03 7.08
N LEU A 241 -55.27 -22.78 7.02
CA LEU A 241 -54.71 -21.68 7.81
C LEU A 241 -55.62 -21.43 9.00
N VAL A 242 -55.04 -21.42 10.20
CA VAL A 242 -55.75 -21.06 11.43
C VAL A 242 -55.12 -19.79 11.98
N GLN A 243 -55.89 -18.72 12.02
CA GLN A 243 -55.51 -17.41 12.51
C GLN A 243 -55.92 -17.23 13.96
N PHE A 244 -54.99 -16.74 14.77
CA PHE A 244 -55.17 -16.35 16.17
C PHE A 244 -55.23 -14.83 16.29
N ASP A 245 -55.77 -14.33 17.41
CA ASP A 245 -55.84 -12.89 17.69
C ASP A 245 -54.44 -12.28 17.85
N SER A 246 -53.50 -13.02 18.44
CA SER A 246 -52.12 -12.59 18.60
C SER A 246 -51.09 -13.65 18.22
N ARG A 247 -49.86 -13.20 17.98
CA ARG A 247 -48.70 -14.08 17.78
C ARG A 247 -48.38 -14.91 19.02
N ASP A 248 -48.65 -14.38 20.21
CA ASP A 248 -48.33 -15.06 21.46
C ASP A 248 -49.28 -16.22 21.71
N ASP A 249 -50.58 -16.04 21.43
CA ASP A 249 -51.57 -17.13 21.48
C ASP A 249 -51.18 -18.27 20.52
N ARG A 250 -50.81 -17.89 19.29
CA ARG A 250 -50.27 -18.81 18.28
C ARG A 250 -49.06 -19.58 18.83
N ASN A 251 -48.10 -18.90 19.47
CA ASN A 251 -46.90 -19.52 20.01
C ASN A 251 -47.21 -20.51 21.14
N VAL A 252 -48.13 -20.16 22.04
CA VAL A 252 -48.58 -21.06 23.13
C VAL A 252 -49.15 -22.35 22.54
N VAL A 253 -50.07 -22.23 21.58
CA VAL A 253 -50.72 -23.38 20.94
C VAL A 253 -49.71 -24.23 20.17
N LEU A 254 -48.86 -23.61 19.33
CA LEU A 254 -47.86 -24.35 18.56
C LEU A 254 -46.82 -25.06 19.45
N GLY A 255 -46.47 -24.48 20.59
CA GLY A 255 -45.60 -25.10 21.58
C GLY A 255 -46.20 -26.37 22.18
N LYS A 256 -47.48 -26.33 22.57
CA LYS A 256 -48.21 -27.49 23.09
C LYS A 256 -48.38 -28.58 22.03
N ILE A 257 -48.73 -28.21 20.79
CA ILE A 257 -48.85 -29.14 19.66
C ILE A 257 -47.56 -29.95 19.47
N LYS A 258 -46.40 -29.29 19.50
CA LYS A 258 -45.10 -29.95 19.35
C LYS A 258 -44.76 -30.85 20.54
N LYS A 259 -45.03 -30.39 21.78
CA LYS A 259 -44.73 -31.12 23.01
C LYS A 259 -45.57 -32.39 23.16
N GLU A 260 -46.87 -32.29 22.88
CA GLU A 260 -47.85 -33.37 23.10
C GLU A 260 -48.18 -34.17 21.82
N LYS A 261 -47.51 -33.83 20.71
CA LYS A 261 -47.69 -34.45 19.39
C LYS A 261 -49.14 -34.50 18.93
N ILE A 262 -49.87 -33.40 19.16
CA ILE A 262 -51.33 -33.30 18.93
C ILE A 262 -51.74 -33.66 17.49
N TYR A 263 -50.85 -33.43 16.52
CA TYR A 263 -51.07 -33.77 15.11
C TYR A 263 -51.39 -35.26 14.86
N THR A 264 -51.06 -36.19 15.78
CA THR A 264 -51.43 -37.61 15.65
C THR A 264 -52.87 -37.91 16.11
N LYS A 265 -53.55 -36.96 16.76
CA LYS A 265 -54.87 -37.13 17.38
C LYS A 265 -55.99 -36.41 16.60
N LEU A 266 -55.73 -35.97 15.37
CA LEU A 266 -56.66 -35.17 14.56
C LEU A 266 -57.35 -35.97 13.44
N ASN A 267 -57.17 -37.29 13.38
CA ASN A 267 -57.70 -38.12 12.29
C ASN A 267 -59.23 -38.16 12.25
N ASP A 268 -59.89 -38.04 13.40
CA ASP A 268 -61.35 -37.98 13.55
C ASP A 268 -61.97 -36.75 12.87
N VAL A 269 -61.27 -35.61 12.91
CA VAL A 269 -61.74 -34.34 12.33
C VAL A 269 -61.19 -34.05 10.93
N THR A 270 -60.00 -34.56 10.60
CA THR A 270 -59.36 -34.33 9.29
C THR A 270 -59.63 -35.45 8.28
N GLN A 271 -60.05 -36.63 8.73
CA GLN A 271 -60.35 -37.80 7.88
C GLN A 271 -59.20 -38.16 6.91
N ASN A 272 -57.95 -37.97 7.34
CA ASN A 272 -56.77 -38.04 6.47
C ASN A 272 -56.25 -39.47 6.21
N GLY A 273 -56.96 -40.49 6.69
CA GLY A 273 -56.57 -41.90 6.60
C GLY A 273 -55.18 -42.16 7.23
N THR A 274 -54.29 -42.78 6.46
CA THR A 274 -52.90 -43.07 6.85
C THR A 274 -51.93 -41.94 6.54
N SER A 275 -52.38 -40.85 5.89
CA SER A 275 -51.52 -39.74 5.49
C SER A 275 -51.17 -38.86 6.69
N SER A 276 -49.89 -38.54 6.83
CA SER A 276 -49.41 -37.68 7.93
C SER A 276 -49.76 -36.21 7.70
N ILE A 277 -50.14 -35.53 8.78
CA ILE A 277 -50.44 -34.10 8.82
C ILE A 277 -49.31 -33.37 9.54
N PHE A 278 -48.96 -32.19 9.05
CA PHE A 278 -47.94 -31.33 9.64
C PHE A 278 -48.55 -29.99 10.06
N ILE A 279 -48.27 -29.57 11.30
CA ILE A 279 -48.71 -28.27 11.81
C ILE A 279 -47.49 -27.39 12.04
N ASN A 280 -47.39 -26.29 11.30
CA ASN A 280 -46.24 -25.39 11.30
C ASN A 280 -46.65 -23.93 11.42
N GLU A 281 -45.67 -23.06 11.63
CA GLU A 281 -45.88 -21.62 11.45
C GLU A 281 -46.28 -21.34 10.00
N ALA A 282 -47.29 -20.48 9.79
CA ALA A 282 -47.69 -20.12 8.44
C ALA A 282 -46.64 -19.17 7.83
N LEU A 283 -46.22 -19.47 6.60
CA LEU A 283 -45.35 -18.62 5.81
C LEU A 283 -46.13 -17.99 4.64
N CYS A 284 -45.80 -16.75 4.30
CA CYS A 284 -46.33 -16.14 3.08
C CYS A 284 -45.75 -16.87 1.84
N PRO A 285 -46.35 -16.73 0.64
CA PRO A 285 -45.91 -17.45 -0.55
C PRO A 285 -44.41 -17.31 -0.87
N TYR A 286 -43.84 -16.13 -0.67
CA TYR A 286 -42.41 -15.87 -0.85
C TYR A 286 -41.55 -16.71 0.09
N TYR A 287 -41.81 -16.66 1.41
CA TYR A 287 -41.04 -17.42 2.39
C TYR A 287 -41.24 -18.93 2.24
N LYS A 288 -42.41 -19.41 1.77
CA LYS A 288 -42.59 -20.83 1.43
C LYS A 288 -41.66 -21.27 0.29
N LYS A 289 -41.55 -20.47 -0.78
CA LYS A 289 -40.60 -20.74 -1.87
C LYS A 289 -39.16 -20.73 -1.36
N LEU A 290 -38.83 -19.78 -0.48
CA LEU A 290 -37.51 -19.69 0.14
C LEU A 290 -37.19 -20.91 1.01
N LEU A 291 -38.16 -21.44 1.76
CA LEU A 291 -37.99 -22.65 2.58
C LEU A 291 -37.72 -23.89 1.72
N PHE A 292 -38.35 -23.97 0.55
CA PHE A 292 -38.08 -25.03 -0.42
C PHE A 292 -36.64 -24.96 -0.94
N GLU A 293 -36.17 -23.80 -1.37
CA GLU A 293 -34.77 -23.62 -1.80
C GLU A 293 -33.78 -23.89 -0.65
N ALA A 294 -34.10 -23.44 0.57
CA ALA A 294 -33.29 -23.72 1.75
C ALA A 294 -33.15 -25.23 2.04
N THR A 295 -34.17 -26.03 1.69
CA THR A 295 -34.13 -27.50 1.83
C THR A 295 -33.14 -28.13 0.86
N ARG A 296 -33.07 -27.62 -0.39
CA ARG A 296 -32.06 -28.04 -1.38
C ARG A 296 -30.66 -27.67 -0.90
N ILE A 297 -30.47 -26.43 -0.48
CA ILE A 297 -29.19 -25.94 0.08
C ILE A 297 -28.75 -26.77 1.28
N LYS A 298 -29.68 -27.15 2.18
CA LYS A 298 -29.37 -28.01 3.33
C LYS A 298 -28.74 -29.32 2.87
N LYS A 299 -29.32 -29.97 1.86
CA LYS A 299 -28.84 -31.24 1.30
C LYS A 299 -27.50 -31.07 0.59
N ASP A 300 -27.40 -30.10 -0.31
CA ASP A 300 -26.23 -29.88 -1.16
C ASP A 300 -25.01 -29.46 -0.33
N LYS A 301 -25.20 -28.57 0.65
CA LYS A 301 -24.14 -28.03 1.50
C LYS A 301 -24.00 -28.74 2.86
N LYS A 302 -24.71 -29.86 3.05
CA LYS A 302 -24.66 -30.71 4.26
C LYS A 302 -24.88 -29.94 5.58
N TYR A 303 -25.87 -29.06 5.62
CA TYR A 303 -26.30 -28.44 6.88
C TYR A 303 -27.05 -29.46 7.76
N ALA A 304 -26.82 -29.41 9.07
CA ALA A 304 -27.39 -30.35 10.03
C ALA A 304 -28.87 -30.07 10.32
N PHE A 305 -29.25 -28.80 10.51
CA PHE A 305 -30.61 -28.42 10.87
C PHE A 305 -31.18 -27.35 9.93
N LEU A 306 -32.49 -27.43 9.67
CA LEU A 306 -33.31 -26.45 8.97
C LEU A 306 -34.64 -26.37 9.71
N TRP A 307 -35.05 -25.19 10.17
CA TRP A 307 -36.34 -25.01 10.84
C TRP A 307 -36.88 -23.60 10.63
N VAL A 308 -38.18 -23.42 10.92
CA VAL A 308 -38.84 -22.11 10.92
C VAL A 308 -39.07 -21.69 12.37
N LYS A 309 -38.76 -20.44 12.68
CA LYS A 309 -39.09 -19.81 13.95
C LYS A 309 -39.43 -18.35 13.72
N ASP A 310 -40.57 -17.90 14.23
CA ASP A 310 -40.99 -16.49 14.18
C ASP A 310 -41.09 -15.94 12.75
N GLY A 311 -41.61 -16.76 11.82
CA GLY A 311 -41.68 -16.42 10.40
C GLY A 311 -40.33 -16.38 9.68
N ARG A 312 -39.23 -16.78 10.34
CA ARG A 312 -37.87 -16.82 9.76
C ARG A 312 -37.41 -18.25 9.51
N ILE A 313 -36.67 -18.46 8.42
CA ILE A 313 -36.07 -19.74 8.06
C ILE A 313 -34.64 -19.77 8.56
N LEU A 314 -34.28 -20.81 9.31
CA LEU A 314 -33.01 -20.94 10.01
C LEU A 314 -32.28 -22.20 9.56
N LEU A 315 -30.99 -22.09 9.23
CA LEU A 315 -30.09 -23.19 8.84
C LEU A 315 -28.92 -23.27 9.82
N LYS A 316 -28.55 -24.47 10.28
CA LYS A 316 -27.39 -24.69 11.17
C LYS A 316 -26.48 -25.81 10.66
N LYS A 317 -25.18 -25.56 10.57
CA LYS A 317 -24.12 -26.55 10.27
C LYS A 317 -23.55 -27.09 11.58
N THR A 318 -23.09 -28.34 11.62
CA THR A 318 -22.48 -28.98 12.82
C THR A 318 -20.99 -28.68 13.00
N VAL A 319 -20.34 -28.05 12.02
CA VAL A 319 -18.92 -27.69 12.11
C VAL A 319 -18.82 -26.23 12.53
N GLU A 320 -18.43 -26.00 13.78
CA GLU A 320 -17.96 -24.70 14.25
C GLU A 320 -16.50 -24.54 13.84
N VAL A 321 -16.27 -23.68 12.84
CA VAL A 321 -14.92 -23.27 12.42
C VAL A 321 -14.65 -21.92 13.06
N PHE A 322 -13.51 -21.79 13.72
CA PHE A 322 -13.09 -20.55 14.36
C PHE A 322 -11.95 -19.91 13.56
N ASN A 323 -11.80 -18.59 13.67
CA ASN A 323 -10.82 -17.80 12.93
C ASN A 323 -10.90 -17.94 11.39
N ILE A 324 -12.10 -17.76 10.84
CA ILE A 324 -12.28 -17.76 9.38
C ILE A 324 -11.65 -16.51 8.78
N LEU A 325 -10.63 -16.69 7.93
CA LEU A 325 -9.95 -15.60 7.22
C LEU A 325 -10.49 -15.48 5.80
N PHE A 326 -10.81 -14.27 5.35
CA PHE A 326 -11.25 -13.99 3.99
C PHE A 326 -10.12 -13.32 3.21
N ILE A 327 -9.61 -13.99 2.19
CA ILE A 327 -8.50 -13.51 1.38
C ILE A 327 -9.01 -13.06 0.03
N ARG A 328 -8.62 -11.88 -0.42
CA ARG A 328 -8.91 -11.40 -1.78
C ARG A 328 -7.66 -10.84 -2.42
N GLU A 329 -7.50 -11.08 -3.72
CA GLU A 329 -6.43 -10.46 -4.49
C GLU A 329 -6.75 -8.99 -4.76
N GLN A 330 -5.86 -8.09 -4.36
CA GLN A 330 -5.87 -6.66 -4.66
C GLN A 330 -4.49 -6.26 -5.16
N GLU A 331 -4.41 -5.63 -6.34
CA GLU A 331 -3.14 -5.18 -6.95
C GLU A 331 -2.05 -6.28 -7.02
N LYS A 332 -2.44 -7.50 -7.45
CA LYS A 332 -1.58 -8.70 -7.50
C LYS A 332 -1.11 -9.22 -6.14
N ARG A 333 -1.80 -8.89 -5.05
CA ARG A 333 -1.45 -9.29 -3.67
C ARG A 333 -2.65 -9.89 -2.95
N HIS A 334 -2.42 -10.91 -2.13
CA HIS A 334 -3.46 -11.49 -1.28
C HIS A 334 -3.61 -10.69 0.02
N VAL A 335 -4.76 -10.06 0.23
CA VAL A 335 -5.08 -9.26 1.42
C VAL A 335 -6.07 -10.02 2.31
N VAL A 336 -5.82 -10.02 3.62
CA VAL A 336 -6.68 -10.68 4.62
C VAL A 336 -7.73 -9.72 5.18
N HIS A 337 -8.97 -10.21 5.27
CA HIS A 337 -10.15 -9.51 5.77
C HIS A 337 -10.89 -10.38 6.78
N CYS A 338 -11.51 -9.78 7.80
CA CYS A 338 -12.52 -10.46 8.62
C CYS A 338 -13.82 -10.62 7.81
N MET A 339 -14.76 -11.43 8.32
CA MET A 339 -16.07 -11.64 7.70
C MET A 339 -16.80 -10.32 7.42
N ASP A 340 -16.83 -9.39 8.38
CA ASP A 340 -17.57 -8.14 8.24
C ASP A 340 -16.94 -7.22 7.20
N CYS A 341 -15.61 -7.12 7.18
CA CYS A 341 -14.88 -6.36 6.14
C CYS A 341 -15.08 -6.98 4.76
N ALA A 342 -15.03 -8.31 4.64
CA ALA A 342 -15.25 -9.00 3.38
C ALA A 342 -16.69 -8.79 2.89
N ARG A 343 -17.69 -8.87 3.79
CA ARG A 343 -19.11 -8.60 3.47
C ARG A 343 -19.39 -7.14 3.11
N LYS A 344 -18.71 -6.18 3.76
CA LYS A 344 -18.79 -4.76 3.37
C LYS A 344 -18.30 -4.55 1.94
N GLN A 345 -17.24 -5.24 1.52
CA GLN A 345 -16.69 -5.12 0.16
C GLN A 345 -17.48 -5.93 -0.88
N ALA A 346 -17.85 -7.16 -0.54
CA ALA A 346 -18.64 -8.07 -1.34
C ALA A 346 -19.68 -8.75 -0.43
N PRO A 347 -20.95 -8.31 -0.44
CA PRO A 347 -21.99 -8.86 0.45
C PRO A 347 -22.15 -10.39 0.35
N ASN A 348 -21.89 -10.94 -0.84
CA ASN A 348 -21.94 -12.37 -1.13
C ASN A 348 -20.57 -13.06 -1.07
N LEU A 349 -19.53 -12.36 -0.63
CA LEU A 349 -18.13 -12.82 -0.56
C LEU A 349 -17.54 -13.21 -1.92
N GLU A 350 -18.08 -12.68 -3.01
CA GLU A 350 -17.57 -12.91 -4.35
C GLU A 350 -16.13 -12.37 -4.50
N GLY A 351 -15.23 -13.22 -5.02
CA GLY A 351 -13.80 -12.91 -5.13
C GLY A 351 -12.99 -13.08 -3.83
N PHE A 352 -13.61 -13.56 -2.74
CA PHE A 352 -12.89 -13.92 -1.52
C PHE A 352 -12.69 -15.43 -1.42
N VAL A 353 -11.46 -15.86 -1.10
CA VAL A 353 -11.09 -17.20 -0.69
C VAL A 353 -11.22 -17.30 0.82
N CYS A 354 -12.03 -18.24 1.30
CA CYS A 354 -12.17 -18.53 2.72
C CYS A 354 -11.08 -19.52 3.15
N LEU A 355 -10.17 -19.09 4.02
CA LEU A 355 -9.28 -20.00 4.72
C LEU A 355 -9.94 -20.43 6.03
N GLU A 356 -10.29 -21.71 6.10
CA GLU A 356 -10.68 -22.38 7.33
C GLU A 356 -9.41 -22.74 8.09
N GLU A 357 -9.20 -22.14 9.26
CA GLU A 357 -7.93 -22.32 9.95
C GLU A 357 -7.99 -23.33 11.09
N TYR A 358 -9.02 -23.28 11.97
CA TYR A 358 -9.04 -24.14 13.15
C TYR A 358 -10.39 -24.78 13.43
N ARG A 359 -10.36 -26.08 13.70
CA ARG A 359 -11.49 -26.82 14.25
C ARG A 359 -11.57 -26.54 15.75
N MET A 360 -12.79 -26.45 16.29
CA MET A 360 -12.98 -26.22 17.73
C MET A 360 -12.20 -27.22 18.62
N ASN A 361 -12.16 -28.51 18.23
CA ASN A 361 -11.40 -29.52 18.97
C ASN A 361 -9.89 -29.23 19.00
N GLU A 362 -9.33 -28.69 17.92
CA GLU A 362 -7.91 -28.30 17.86
C GLU A 362 -7.67 -27.11 18.79
N LEU A 363 -8.60 -26.14 18.83
CA LEU A 363 -8.50 -25.01 19.74
C LEU A 363 -8.59 -25.42 21.21
N ILE A 364 -9.47 -26.35 21.56
CA ILE A 364 -9.55 -26.90 22.92
C ILE A 364 -8.21 -27.55 23.31
N GLN A 365 -7.64 -28.36 22.43
CA GLN A 365 -6.32 -28.97 22.69
C GLN A 365 -5.22 -27.94 22.87
N VAL A 366 -5.18 -26.91 22.03
CA VAL A 366 -4.20 -25.82 22.16
C VAL A 366 -4.39 -25.07 23.47
N PHE A 367 -5.64 -24.77 23.84
CA PHE A 367 -5.97 -24.16 25.11
C PHE A 367 -5.46 -25.05 26.25
N ASP A 368 -5.91 -26.30 26.36
CA ASP A 368 -5.55 -27.20 27.47
C ASP A 368 -4.03 -27.42 27.60
N ASN A 369 -3.32 -27.49 26.47
CA ASN A 369 -1.86 -27.67 26.43
C ASN A 369 -1.07 -26.37 26.71
N PHE A 370 -1.70 -25.19 26.54
CA PHE A 370 -1.05 -23.93 26.87
C PHE A 370 -0.99 -23.79 28.40
N GLN A 371 0.14 -24.18 28.96
CA GLN A 371 0.42 -24.18 30.40
C GLN A 371 1.60 -23.28 30.73
N LEU A 372 1.56 -22.66 31.92
CA LEU A 372 2.63 -21.82 32.42
C LEU A 372 3.92 -22.64 32.54
N HIS A 373 4.96 -22.19 31.85
CA HIS A 373 6.25 -22.87 31.88
C HIS A 373 7.03 -22.52 33.15
N GLN A 374 7.12 -23.47 34.08
CA GLN A 374 7.93 -23.32 35.29
C GLN A 374 9.41 -23.40 34.96
N VAL A 375 10.14 -22.31 35.20
CA VAL A 375 11.60 -22.27 35.10
C VAL A 375 12.19 -22.84 36.39
N THR A 376 13.02 -23.88 36.31
CA THR A 376 13.71 -24.44 37.48
C THR A 376 14.82 -23.48 37.92
N TRP A 377 14.61 -22.83 39.06
CA TRP A 377 15.48 -21.78 39.61
C TRP A 377 16.78 -22.36 40.19
N LYS A 378 17.84 -22.45 39.39
CA LYS A 378 19.20 -22.27 39.90
C LYS A 378 19.69 -20.91 39.41
N PHE A 379 19.87 -19.98 40.35
CA PHE A 379 20.31 -18.60 40.18
C PHE A 379 19.24 -17.64 39.64
N MET A 380 18.65 -16.83 40.53
CA MET A 380 18.27 -15.41 40.31
C MET A 380 17.66 -14.80 41.59
N LYS A 381 18.52 -14.45 42.57
CA LYS A 381 18.20 -13.42 43.58
C LYS A 381 18.70 -12.08 43.05
N ALA A 382 17.90 -11.42 42.21
CA ALA A 382 18.16 -10.03 41.80
C ALA A 382 16.91 -9.27 41.29
N LYS A 383 15.80 -9.95 40.95
CA LYS A 383 14.68 -9.31 40.24
C LYS A 383 13.63 -8.64 41.14
N GLU A 384 13.58 -8.97 42.43
CA GLU A 384 12.58 -8.43 43.36
C GLU A 384 12.80 -6.96 43.79
N LYS A 385 13.91 -6.31 43.41
CA LYS A 385 14.20 -4.93 43.84
C LYS A 385 13.86 -3.83 42.81
N ALA A 386 13.41 -4.19 41.60
CA ALA A 386 13.15 -3.23 40.52
C ALA A 386 11.65 -2.91 40.27
N GLU A 387 10.72 -3.63 40.90
CA GLU A 387 9.27 -3.46 40.69
C GLU A 387 8.62 -2.34 41.55
N GLY A 388 9.45 -1.47 42.15
CA GLY A 388 9.01 -0.45 43.11
C GLY A 388 8.48 0.87 42.54
N LEU A 389 8.50 1.11 41.22
CA LEU A 389 8.24 2.45 40.65
C LEU A 389 7.21 2.52 39.50
N CYS A 390 6.39 1.49 39.30
CA CYS A 390 5.26 1.57 38.36
C CYS A 390 4.04 0.79 38.88
N LYS A 391 3.60 1.11 40.10
CA LYS A 391 2.47 0.45 40.78
C LYS A 391 1.09 1.08 40.51
N SER A 392 0.98 2.07 39.64
CA SER A 392 -0.33 2.58 39.23
C SER A 392 -0.75 1.97 37.90
N ARG A 393 -1.76 1.09 37.94
CA ARG A 393 -2.65 0.69 36.82
C ARG A 393 -2.44 -0.66 36.12
N LEU A 394 -1.88 -1.68 36.78
CA LEU A 394 -1.84 -3.05 36.23
C LEU A 394 -3.16 -3.84 36.38
N GLU A 395 -4.28 -3.17 36.61
CA GLU A 395 -5.63 -3.76 36.60
C GLU A 395 -6.37 -3.22 35.38
N SER A 396 -6.38 -3.99 34.29
CA SER A 396 -7.22 -3.72 33.12
C SER A 396 -8.48 -4.58 33.20
N ASN A 397 -9.64 -3.93 33.15
CA ASN A 397 -10.95 -4.58 33.12
C ASN A 397 -11.37 -5.07 31.73
N CYS A 398 -10.49 -4.97 30.72
CA CYS A 398 -10.80 -5.37 29.34
C CYS A 398 -10.69 -6.89 29.18
N ASN A 399 -11.69 -7.62 29.65
CA ASN A 399 -11.82 -9.04 29.32
C ASN A 399 -12.57 -9.16 27.99
N VAL A 400 -11.83 -9.52 26.93
CA VAL A 400 -12.33 -9.76 25.56
C VAL A 400 -13.51 -10.76 25.52
N LEU A 401 -13.64 -11.62 26.54
CA LEU A 401 -14.68 -12.64 26.67
C LEU A 401 -15.79 -12.28 27.67
N SER A 402 -15.60 -11.26 28.52
CA SER A 402 -16.59 -10.89 29.53
C SER A 402 -17.55 -9.85 28.97
N TYR A 403 -18.80 -10.26 28.77
CA TYR A 403 -19.94 -9.39 28.46
C TYR A 403 -20.28 -8.39 29.58
N LYS A 404 -19.60 -8.46 30.73
CA LYS A 404 -19.77 -7.53 31.86
C LYS A 404 -18.63 -6.50 31.97
N ALA A 405 -17.57 -6.62 31.17
CA ALA A 405 -16.49 -5.65 31.17
C ALA A 405 -16.98 -4.29 30.63
N PRO A 406 -16.54 -3.15 31.20
CA PRO A 406 -16.80 -1.86 30.59
C PRO A 406 -16.14 -1.79 29.20
N PRO A 407 -16.73 -1.06 28.24
CA PRO A 407 -16.11 -0.84 26.95
C PRO A 407 -14.75 -0.15 27.12
N PRO A 408 -13.77 -0.42 26.22
CA PRO A 408 -12.51 0.31 26.25
C PRO A 408 -12.78 1.81 26.09
N SER A 409 -12.06 2.63 26.85
CA SER A 409 -12.17 4.08 26.80
C SER A 409 -10.78 4.73 26.82
N PRO A 410 -10.65 5.97 26.32
CA PRO A 410 -9.43 6.74 26.52
C PRO A 410 -9.13 6.88 28.02
N PRO A 411 -7.84 6.82 28.42
CA PRO A 411 -7.48 6.91 29.82
C PRO A 411 -7.65 8.33 30.35
N ASP A 412 -8.05 8.44 31.61
CA ASP A 412 -8.00 9.71 32.33
C ASP A 412 -6.55 10.21 32.44
N PRO A 413 -6.35 11.55 32.47
CA PRO A 413 -5.04 12.13 32.70
C PRO A 413 -4.42 11.60 34.00
N PRO A 414 -3.11 11.32 34.03
CA PRO A 414 -2.42 10.99 35.28
C PRO A 414 -2.64 12.06 36.36
N ASN A 415 -2.98 11.63 37.58
CA ASN A 415 -3.26 12.50 38.73
C ASN A 415 -1.99 13.11 39.35
N ILE A 416 -1.05 13.57 38.53
CA ILE A 416 0.21 14.17 38.96
C ILE A 416 0.42 15.47 38.18
N ARG A 417 0.55 16.58 38.89
CA ARG A 417 0.93 17.86 38.28
C ARG A 417 2.44 17.92 38.15
N LEU A 418 2.91 18.11 36.92
CA LEU A 418 4.32 18.15 36.58
C LEU A 418 4.86 19.59 36.69
N SER A 419 6.12 19.73 37.10
CA SER A 419 6.87 20.98 36.96
C SER A 419 7.19 21.28 35.49
N LYS A 420 7.60 22.52 35.18
CA LYS A 420 7.97 22.91 33.81
C LYS A 420 9.13 22.05 33.27
N GLU A 421 10.10 21.71 34.12
CA GLU A 421 11.22 20.86 33.78
C GLU A 421 10.78 19.43 33.49
N GLN A 422 9.79 18.91 34.24
CA GLN A 422 9.23 17.58 34.01
C GLN A 422 8.32 17.50 32.77
N LEU A 423 7.81 18.64 32.28
CA LEU A 423 7.07 18.70 31.02
C LEU A 423 8.00 18.59 29.79
N ALA A 424 9.29 18.91 29.94
CA ALA A 424 10.31 18.75 28.91
C ALA A 424 11.41 17.77 29.37
N PRO A 425 11.08 16.49 29.62
CA PRO A 425 12.04 15.53 30.17
C PRO A 425 13.19 15.26 29.19
N PRO A 426 14.41 14.99 29.70
CA PRO A 426 15.52 14.58 28.84
C PRO A 426 15.22 13.21 28.22
N THR A 427 15.54 13.05 26.94
CA THR A 427 15.35 11.77 26.25
C THR A 427 16.32 10.70 26.78
N PRO A 428 15.81 9.52 27.19
CA PRO A 428 16.66 8.38 27.53
C PRO A 428 17.55 7.99 26.36
N SER A 429 18.86 8.11 26.55
CA SER A 429 19.87 7.89 25.52
C SER A 429 20.96 6.97 26.03
N VAL A 430 21.40 6.04 25.18
CA VAL A 430 22.55 5.16 25.45
C VAL A 430 23.49 5.21 24.25
N PHE A 431 24.79 5.35 24.52
CA PHE A 431 25.83 5.35 23.49
C PHE A 431 26.46 3.97 23.40
N LEU A 432 26.60 3.46 22.17
CA LEU A 432 27.24 2.18 21.92
C LEU A 432 28.59 2.39 21.22
N GLU A 433 29.65 1.92 21.84
CA GLU A 433 31.00 1.94 21.25
C GLU A 433 31.35 0.61 20.59
N HIS A 434 30.82 -0.49 21.14
CA HIS A 434 31.23 -1.83 20.77
C HIS A 434 30.05 -2.75 20.51
N LYS A 435 30.24 -3.69 19.58
CA LYS A 435 29.25 -4.71 19.24
C LYS A 435 28.67 -5.42 20.47
N LYS A 436 29.48 -5.74 21.48
CA LYS A 436 29.02 -6.46 22.68
C LYS A 436 27.90 -5.75 23.44
N GLU A 437 27.92 -4.42 23.47
CA GLU A 437 26.93 -3.61 24.18
C GLU A 437 25.57 -3.68 23.47
N ALA A 438 25.56 -3.71 22.14
CA ALA A 438 24.36 -3.86 21.33
C ALA A 438 23.61 -5.19 21.59
N PHE A 439 24.35 -6.24 21.98
CA PHE A 439 23.79 -7.57 22.29
C PHE A 439 23.58 -7.79 23.80
N SER A 440 23.81 -6.78 24.64
CA SER A 440 23.58 -6.88 26.08
C SER A 440 22.08 -6.95 26.38
N PRO A 441 21.62 -7.88 27.25
CA PRO A 441 20.24 -7.89 27.73
C PRO A 441 19.83 -6.57 28.39
N ASN A 442 20.78 -5.85 28.99
CA ASN A 442 20.54 -4.56 29.64
C ASN A 442 20.06 -3.49 28.65
N LEU A 443 20.47 -3.58 27.37
CA LEU A 443 20.01 -2.64 26.34
C LEU A 443 18.53 -2.84 26.04
N GLN A 444 18.08 -4.09 25.90
CA GLN A 444 16.67 -4.39 25.72
C GLN A 444 15.85 -3.94 26.95
N GLU A 445 16.34 -4.21 28.16
CA GLU A 445 15.69 -3.77 29.39
C GLU A 445 15.59 -2.23 29.47
N PHE A 446 16.64 -1.52 29.08
CA PHE A 446 16.65 -0.06 28.98
C PHE A 446 15.57 0.44 28.02
N CYS A 447 15.51 -0.10 26.79
CA CYS A 447 14.49 0.25 25.81
C CYS A 447 13.06 0.01 26.33
N LEU A 448 12.83 -1.08 27.06
CA LEU A 448 11.51 -1.44 27.59
C LEU A 448 11.08 -0.58 28.80
N LYS A 449 12.01 0.06 29.50
CA LYS A 449 11.72 0.91 30.68
C LYS A 449 11.20 2.30 30.34
N HIS A 450 11.47 2.79 29.14
CA HIS A 450 11.19 4.17 28.76
C HIS A 450 10.14 4.25 27.65
N PRO A 451 9.31 5.32 27.57
CA PRO A 451 8.34 5.47 26.48
C PRO A 451 9.00 5.55 25.11
N ILE A 452 10.14 6.24 25.05
CA ILE A 452 10.98 6.34 23.87
C ILE A 452 12.45 6.31 24.33
N ALA A 453 13.32 5.72 23.53
CA ALA A 453 14.75 5.69 23.79
C ALA A 453 15.54 5.84 22.49
N VAL A 454 16.70 6.49 22.56
CA VAL A 454 17.64 6.61 21.44
C VAL A 454 18.93 5.86 21.72
N VAL A 455 19.28 4.95 20.82
CA VAL A 455 20.50 4.16 20.85
C VAL A 455 21.48 4.80 19.87
N ARG A 456 22.44 5.54 20.42
CA ARG A 456 23.41 6.33 19.66
C ARG A 456 24.52 5.45 19.12
N GLY A 457 24.92 5.69 17.87
CA GLY A 457 26.06 5.01 17.25
C GLY A 457 25.85 3.52 16.97
N LEU A 458 24.61 3.03 16.98
CA LEU A 458 24.31 1.61 16.76
C LEU A 458 24.90 1.09 15.44
N ALA A 459 24.70 1.84 14.35
CA ALA A 459 25.22 1.43 13.03
C ALA A 459 26.75 1.30 13.04
N ALA A 460 27.46 2.21 13.70
CA ALA A 460 28.91 2.13 13.83
C ALA A 460 29.34 0.93 14.69
N ALA A 461 28.72 0.73 15.85
CA ALA A 461 29.02 -0.37 16.77
C ALA A 461 28.81 -1.75 16.12
N LEU A 462 27.80 -1.88 15.24
CA LEU A 462 27.49 -3.12 14.52
C LEU A 462 28.13 -3.22 13.13
N LYS A 463 28.80 -2.16 12.67
CA LYS A 463 29.33 -2.03 11.30
C LYS A 463 28.23 -2.30 10.26
N LEU A 464 27.09 -1.64 10.42
CA LEU A 464 26.00 -1.67 9.45
C LEU A 464 26.39 -0.84 8.22
N ASP A 465 26.29 -1.43 7.04
CA ASP A 465 26.42 -0.72 5.77
C ASP A 465 25.11 0.01 5.44
N LEU A 466 24.99 1.23 5.94
CA LEU A 466 23.87 2.12 5.64
C LEU A 466 23.85 2.57 4.17
N GLY A 467 24.97 2.43 3.44
CA GLY A 467 25.05 2.75 2.02
C GLY A 467 24.08 1.92 1.17
N LEU A 468 23.77 0.70 1.61
CA LEU A 468 22.77 -0.17 0.97
C LEU A 468 21.36 0.44 0.91
N PHE A 469 21.06 1.39 1.79
CA PHE A 469 19.79 2.10 1.89
C PHE A 469 19.87 3.54 1.37
N SER A 470 21.02 3.92 0.78
CA SER A 470 21.18 5.23 0.15
C SER A 470 20.24 5.37 -1.04
N THR A 471 19.76 6.58 -1.30
CA THR A 471 18.91 6.87 -2.46
C THR A 471 19.53 6.39 -3.77
N LYS A 472 20.86 6.51 -3.92
CA LYS A 472 21.59 6.00 -5.08
C LYS A 472 21.41 4.49 -5.23
N THR A 473 21.75 3.71 -4.20
CA THR A 473 21.67 2.25 -4.25
C THR A 473 20.23 1.74 -4.43
N LEU A 474 19.24 2.44 -3.87
CA LEU A 474 17.83 2.10 -4.05
C LEU A 474 17.37 2.28 -5.51
N VAL A 475 17.81 3.37 -6.16
CA VAL A 475 17.54 3.62 -7.59
C VAL A 475 18.22 2.58 -8.47
N GLU A 476 19.48 2.24 -8.17
CA GLU A 476 20.24 1.22 -8.91
C GLU A 476 19.60 -0.17 -8.78
N ALA A 477 19.06 -0.50 -7.60
CA ALA A 477 18.45 -1.80 -7.34
C ALA A 477 17.06 -1.92 -7.99
N ASN A 478 16.15 -0.96 -7.77
CA ASN A 478 14.76 -1.06 -8.24
C ASN A 478 14.16 0.33 -8.57
N PRO A 479 14.48 0.93 -9.73
CA PRO A 479 14.11 2.32 -10.05
C PRO A 479 12.60 2.55 -10.21
N GLU A 480 11.89 1.58 -10.76
CA GLU A 480 10.44 1.65 -11.02
C GLU A 480 9.58 1.21 -9.82
N HIS A 481 10.20 0.92 -8.66
CA HIS A 481 9.44 0.53 -7.47
C HIS A 481 8.53 1.68 -7.02
N SER A 482 7.26 1.38 -6.73
CA SER A 482 6.25 2.38 -6.35
C SER A 482 6.54 2.99 -4.98
N ILE A 483 6.34 4.30 -4.87
CA ILE A 483 6.43 5.07 -3.62
C ILE A 483 5.09 5.78 -3.40
N GLU A 484 4.56 5.68 -2.18
CA GLU A 484 3.50 6.58 -1.69
C GLU A 484 4.13 7.94 -1.35
N VAL A 485 3.56 9.02 -1.87
CA VAL A 485 4.04 10.38 -1.62
C VAL A 485 3.01 11.16 -0.81
N ARG A 486 3.48 11.89 0.19
CA ARG A 486 2.72 12.88 0.95
C ARG A 486 3.18 14.28 0.56
N THR A 487 2.27 15.05 -0.02
CA THR A 487 2.49 16.47 -0.32
C THR A 487 2.08 17.31 0.87
N GLN A 488 3.02 18.10 1.41
CA GLN A 488 2.91 18.81 2.68
C GLN A 488 3.38 20.26 2.53
N VAL A 489 3.05 21.08 3.54
CA VAL A 489 3.56 22.45 3.67
C VAL A 489 4.85 22.41 4.49
N GLN A 490 5.93 23.01 3.99
CA GLN A 490 7.20 23.11 4.71
C GLN A 490 7.09 24.11 5.87
N GLN A 491 7.35 23.66 7.09
CA GLN A 491 7.22 24.43 8.33
C GLN A 491 8.31 24.04 9.34
N THR A 492 8.57 24.88 10.34
CA THR A 492 9.48 24.55 11.45
C THR A 492 8.88 23.45 12.33
N SER A 493 9.70 22.60 12.91
CA SER A 493 9.27 21.38 13.61
C SER A 493 8.41 21.62 14.85
N ASP A 494 8.54 22.76 15.49
CA ASP A 494 7.76 23.17 16.67
C ASP A 494 6.41 23.82 16.33
N GLU A 495 6.13 24.09 15.05
CA GLU A 495 4.93 24.81 14.65
C GLU A 495 4.15 24.13 13.53
N ASN A 496 2.84 24.37 13.54
CA ASN A 496 1.95 24.04 12.44
C ASN A 496 0.91 25.17 12.29
N MET A 497 1.04 25.93 11.22
CA MET A 497 0.28 27.13 10.89
C MET A 497 -0.78 26.80 9.84
N ASP A 498 -1.93 27.47 9.94
CA ASP A 498 -2.96 27.43 8.91
C ASP A 498 -2.47 28.16 7.65
N PRO A 499 -2.35 27.50 6.48
CA PRO A 499 -1.94 28.19 5.27
C PRO A 499 -2.93 29.28 4.86
N GLN A 500 -4.23 29.13 5.14
CA GLN A 500 -5.23 30.14 4.76
C GLN A 500 -5.22 31.36 5.69
N ASN A 501 -4.76 31.20 6.92
CA ASN A 501 -4.70 32.25 7.93
C ASN A 501 -3.29 32.32 8.57
N PRO A 502 -2.33 32.97 7.89
CA PRO A 502 -0.96 33.11 8.39
C PRO A 502 -0.95 33.71 9.80
N GLY A 503 -0.32 33.03 10.76
CA GLY A 503 -0.25 33.41 12.17
C GLY A 503 -1.16 32.63 13.11
N ARG A 504 -2.08 31.80 12.60
CA ARG A 504 -2.91 30.91 13.41
C ARG A 504 -2.27 29.51 13.48
N LYS A 505 -1.82 29.10 14.68
CA LYS A 505 -1.43 27.71 14.95
C LYS A 505 -2.67 26.80 14.91
N VAL A 506 -2.54 25.64 14.26
CA VAL A 506 -3.61 24.64 14.13
C VAL A 506 -3.07 23.23 14.32
N TRP A 507 -3.90 22.34 14.84
CA TRP A 507 -3.53 20.92 14.96
C TRP A 507 -3.62 20.16 13.64
N ALA A 508 -4.45 20.61 12.69
CA ALA A 508 -4.66 19.92 11.42
C ALA A 508 -3.40 19.96 10.56
N CYS A 509 -2.83 18.79 10.23
CA CYS A 509 -1.61 18.68 9.44
C CYS A 509 -1.94 18.30 7.99
N ILE A 510 -1.65 19.20 7.05
CA ILE A 510 -1.91 18.99 5.62
C ILE A 510 -0.93 17.95 5.05
N SER A 511 -1.47 16.84 4.56
CA SER A 511 -0.68 15.70 4.07
C SER A 511 -1.44 14.91 3.00
N HIS A 512 -1.37 15.37 1.74
CA HIS A 512 -2.12 14.80 0.62
C HIS A 512 -1.39 13.61 -0.02
N ARG A 513 -2.09 12.50 -0.23
CA ARG A 513 -1.52 11.27 -0.81
C ARG A 513 -1.49 11.30 -2.34
N SER A 514 -0.36 10.90 -2.92
CA SER A 514 -0.17 10.56 -4.33
C SER A 514 0.83 9.39 -4.46
N HIS A 515 1.19 8.99 -5.69
CA HIS A 515 2.15 7.92 -5.93
C HIS A 515 3.16 8.31 -7.02
N THR A 516 4.37 7.76 -6.94
CA THR A 516 5.45 7.91 -7.93
C THR A 516 6.38 6.69 -7.90
N SER A 517 7.54 6.73 -8.57
CA SER A 517 8.58 5.70 -8.49
C SER A 517 9.81 6.14 -7.69
N ILE A 518 10.62 5.19 -7.21
CA ILE A 518 11.91 5.46 -6.55
C ILE A 518 12.78 6.40 -7.38
N ALA A 519 12.93 6.14 -8.69
CA ALA A 519 13.74 6.97 -9.57
C ALA A 519 13.25 8.43 -9.65
N LYS A 520 11.94 8.63 -9.85
CA LYS A 520 11.35 9.97 -9.93
C LYS A 520 11.43 10.72 -8.61
N TYR A 521 11.22 10.03 -7.49
CA TYR A 521 11.36 10.66 -6.18
C TYR A 521 12.82 11.00 -5.85
N ALA A 522 13.76 10.12 -6.20
CA ALA A 522 15.19 10.37 -6.04
C ALA A 522 15.65 11.62 -6.80
N GLN A 523 15.16 11.82 -8.03
CA GLN A 523 15.41 13.04 -8.79
C GLN A 523 14.90 14.28 -8.05
N TYR A 524 13.68 14.23 -7.51
CA TYR A 524 13.12 15.32 -6.70
C TYR A 524 13.94 15.59 -5.42
N GLN A 525 14.33 14.54 -4.70
CA GLN A 525 15.12 14.67 -3.48
C GLN A 525 16.50 15.32 -3.78
N ALA A 526 17.14 14.89 -4.87
CA ALA A 526 18.42 15.44 -5.32
C ALA A 526 18.31 16.88 -5.83
N SER A 527 17.28 17.20 -6.62
CA SER A 527 17.07 18.57 -7.12
C SER A 527 16.78 19.53 -5.97
N SER A 528 15.93 19.12 -5.01
CA SER A 528 15.64 19.91 -3.81
C SER A 528 16.91 20.22 -3.00
N PHE A 529 17.87 19.30 -2.93
CA PHE A 529 19.15 19.53 -2.27
C PHE A 529 20.01 20.54 -3.04
N GLN A 530 20.12 20.39 -4.36
CA GLN A 530 20.87 21.32 -5.20
C GLN A 530 20.30 22.74 -5.18
N ASP A 531 18.97 22.88 -5.19
CA ASP A 531 18.29 24.17 -5.11
C ASP A 531 18.59 24.86 -3.78
N SER A 532 18.55 24.12 -2.67
CA SER A 532 18.89 24.68 -1.35
C SER A 532 20.34 25.17 -1.27
N LEU A 533 21.29 24.42 -1.85
CA LEU A 533 22.70 24.85 -1.90
C LEU A 533 22.88 26.12 -2.76
N ARG A 534 22.06 26.29 -3.80
CA ARG A 534 22.07 27.50 -4.62
C ARG A 534 21.52 28.69 -3.83
N GLU A 535 20.38 28.52 -3.16
CA GLU A 535 19.77 29.55 -2.31
C GLU A 535 20.73 30.01 -1.19
N GLU A 536 21.48 29.10 -0.56
CA GLU A 536 22.48 29.45 0.46
C GLU A 536 23.68 30.22 -0.11
N ARG A 537 24.18 29.84 -1.29
CA ARG A 537 25.26 30.57 -1.96
C ARG A 537 24.85 31.98 -2.34
N GLU A 538 23.62 32.15 -2.83
CA GLU A 538 23.06 33.46 -3.18
C GLU A 538 22.87 34.35 -1.95
N LYS A 539 22.44 33.79 -0.80
CA LYS A 539 22.35 34.52 0.48
C LYS A 539 23.73 34.94 1.01
N ASN A 540 24.74 34.07 0.90
CA ASN A 540 26.10 34.37 1.36
C ASN A 540 26.88 35.32 0.42
N ALA A 541 26.44 35.48 -0.83
CA ALA A 541 27.07 36.35 -1.83
C ALA A 541 26.63 37.84 -1.76
N GLY A 542 25.84 38.25 -0.76
CA GLY A 542 25.65 39.66 -0.40
C GLY A 542 24.81 40.53 -1.35
N GLY A 543 23.94 39.96 -2.19
CA GLY A 543 23.08 40.73 -3.10
C GLY A 543 21.72 41.07 -2.48
N GLY A 544 21.54 42.32 -2.03
CA GLY A 544 20.26 42.89 -1.58
C GLY A 544 19.24 43.10 -2.71
N GLY A 545 18.77 42.02 -3.34
CA GLY A 545 17.66 42.05 -4.31
C GLY A 545 16.33 41.65 -3.67
N HIS A 546 15.29 42.45 -3.88
CA HIS A 546 13.89 42.15 -3.52
C HIS A 546 13.48 40.70 -3.89
N PRO A 547 12.60 40.04 -3.11
CA PRO A 547 12.16 38.69 -3.40
C PRO A 547 11.28 38.70 -4.65
N THR A 548 11.80 38.20 -5.77
CA THR A 548 10.94 37.81 -6.88
C THR A 548 10.22 36.53 -6.45
N SER A 549 8.91 36.66 -6.27
CA SER A 549 7.99 35.57 -5.94
C SER A 549 8.28 34.33 -6.78
N SER A 550 8.74 33.28 -6.10
CA SER A 550 9.00 31.95 -6.64
C SER A 550 7.80 31.44 -7.44
N ALA A 551 8.09 31.01 -8.66
CA ALA A 551 7.16 30.39 -9.58
C ALA A 551 6.37 29.26 -8.89
N ASN A 552 5.06 29.33 -9.02
CA ASN A 552 4.19 28.17 -8.88
C ASN A 552 4.70 27.07 -9.81
N LEU A 553 4.93 25.88 -9.26
CA LEU A 553 5.25 24.67 -10.01
C LEU A 553 4.10 24.36 -10.98
N SER A 554 4.23 24.84 -12.22
CA SER A 554 3.47 24.38 -13.37
C SER A 554 4.47 23.76 -14.33
N ASP A 555 4.34 22.45 -14.47
CA ASP A 555 5.04 21.62 -15.43
C ASP A 555 4.62 22.05 -16.85
N SER A 556 5.52 22.64 -17.63
CA SER A 556 5.36 22.78 -19.07
C SER A 556 6.70 23.15 -19.74
N ASP A 557 7.33 22.17 -20.35
CA ASP A 557 8.45 22.34 -21.28
C ASP A 557 8.00 23.11 -22.52
N SER A 558 8.69 24.21 -22.85
CA SER A 558 9.05 24.68 -24.21
C SER A 558 9.72 26.05 -24.15
N LYS A 559 11.00 26.14 -24.55
CA LYS A 559 11.64 27.38 -25.01
C LYS A 559 11.57 27.42 -26.54
N ASP A 560 10.99 28.46 -27.12
CA ASP A 560 11.75 29.46 -27.88
C ASP A 560 10.86 30.60 -28.39
N SER A 561 11.54 31.72 -28.69
CA SER A 561 11.01 33.07 -28.75
C SER A 561 10.79 33.54 -30.19
N SER A 562 9.72 34.30 -30.46
CA SER A 562 9.77 35.65 -31.08
C SER A 562 8.37 36.19 -31.48
N GLY A 563 8.05 37.36 -30.91
CA GLY A 563 7.17 38.45 -31.40
C GLY A 563 5.89 38.18 -32.20
N ASN A 564 4.71 38.48 -31.64
CA ASN A 564 3.98 39.74 -31.94
C ASN A 564 2.68 39.88 -31.12
N ASN A 565 2.32 41.13 -30.83
CA ASN A 565 1.13 41.56 -30.08
C ASN A 565 -0.21 41.09 -30.67
N VAL A 566 -1.01 40.32 -29.93
CA VAL A 566 -2.49 40.36 -30.02
C VAL A 566 -3.13 40.07 -28.65
N ARG A 567 -3.90 41.05 -28.15
CA ARG A 567 -4.82 40.91 -27.00
C ARG A 567 -5.90 39.85 -27.30
N LYS A 568 -5.97 38.75 -26.54
CA LYS A 568 -7.16 37.87 -26.49
C LYS A 568 -7.55 37.51 -25.05
N LYS A 569 -8.85 37.71 -24.78
CA LYS A 569 -9.58 37.51 -23.51
C LYS A 569 -9.41 36.08 -22.95
N LYS A 570 -9.14 36.00 -21.64
CA LYS A 570 -9.16 34.78 -20.80
C LYS A 570 -10.59 34.22 -20.71
N LEU A 571 -10.77 32.95 -21.06
CA LEU A 571 -11.83 32.07 -20.57
C LEU A 571 -11.17 30.97 -19.71
N PRO A 572 -11.75 30.55 -18.58
CA PRO A 572 -11.13 29.58 -17.69
C PRO A 572 -11.35 28.14 -18.19
N GLY A 573 -10.27 27.38 -18.32
CA GLY A 573 -10.32 25.94 -18.63
C GLY A 573 -10.59 25.06 -17.41
N PRO A 574 -11.13 23.83 -17.59
CA PRO A 574 -11.67 23.01 -16.52
C PRO A 574 -10.64 21.99 -16.00
N THR A 575 -9.66 22.42 -15.20
CA THR A 575 -8.80 21.53 -14.42
C THR A 575 -8.38 22.16 -13.09
N SER A 576 -9.36 22.58 -12.29
CA SER A 576 -9.15 22.83 -10.86
C SER A 576 -10.02 21.87 -10.06
N VAL A 577 -9.37 20.97 -9.31
CA VAL A 577 -9.98 20.35 -8.14
C VAL A 577 -10.34 21.49 -7.18
N PRO A 578 -11.58 21.60 -6.68
CA PRO A 578 -11.93 22.63 -5.71
C PRO A 578 -11.10 22.42 -4.43
N GLY A 579 -10.32 23.42 -4.01
CA GLY A 579 -9.80 23.50 -2.64
C GLY A 579 -8.28 23.59 -2.43
N VAL A 580 -7.44 23.57 -3.46
CA VAL A 580 -5.97 23.67 -3.23
C VAL A 580 -5.35 24.79 -4.06
N LYS A 581 -5.37 25.99 -3.48
CA LYS A 581 -4.33 27.00 -3.74
C LYS A 581 -3.78 27.39 -2.37
N ALA A 582 -2.58 26.90 -2.04
CA ALA A 582 -1.81 27.51 -0.97
C ALA A 582 -1.58 28.98 -1.34
N PRO A 583 -1.65 29.93 -0.38
CA PRO A 583 -1.43 31.32 -0.70
C PRO A 583 -0.01 31.57 -1.23
N PRO A 584 0.20 32.65 -2.00
CA PRO A 584 1.51 33.03 -2.51
C PRO A 584 2.54 33.13 -1.37
N GLY A 585 3.65 32.40 -1.49
CA GLY A 585 4.74 32.38 -0.49
C GLY A 585 4.87 31.11 0.34
N THR A 586 3.95 30.14 0.21
CA THR A 586 4.02 28.87 0.97
C THR A 586 4.86 27.81 0.21
N LYS A 587 5.98 27.35 0.79
CA LYS A 587 6.83 26.30 0.18
C LYS A 587 6.22 24.93 0.41
N MET A 588 5.80 24.27 -0.67
CA MET A 588 5.30 22.89 -0.64
C MET A 588 6.46 21.91 -0.76
N LEU A 589 6.35 20.76 -0.09
CA LEU A 589 7.31 19.65 -0.19
C LEU A 589 6.60 18.34 -0.50
N ARG A 590 7.36 17.35 -0.95
CA ARG A 590 6.92 15.97 -1.15
C ARG A 590 7.73 15.06 -0.23
N PHE A 591 7.06 14.14 0.43
CA PHE A 591 7.63 13.16 1.33
C PHE A 591 7.33 11.75 0.80
N GLY A 592 8.36 10.99 0.42
CA GLY A 592 8.26 9.60 0.02
C GLY A 592 8.20 8.70 1.24
N THR A 593 7.06 8.06 1.45
CA THR A 593 6.74 7.28 2.66
C THR A 593 6.34 5.86 2.29
N ASN A 594 6.42 4.95 3.26
CA ASN A 594 5.88 3.59 3.19
C ASN A 594 6.43 2.77 2.00
N VAL A 595 7.70 2.98 1.62
CA VAL A 595 8.34 2.21 0.54
C VAL A 595 8.57 0.78 1.00
N ASP A 596 8.01 -0.18 0.28
CA ASP A 596 7.94 -1.59 0.68
C ASP A 596 9.22 -2.36 0.35
N LEU A 597 9.98 -2.74 1.40
CA LEU A 597 11.20 -3.54 1.25
C LEU A 597 10.97 -5.04 1.52
N SER A 598 9.74 -5.56 1.44
CA SER A 598 9.41 -6.95 1.79
C SER A 598 9.86 -8.02 0.79
N ASP A 599 10.01 -7.69 -0.50
CA ASP A 599 10.40 -8.68 -1.52
C ASP A 599 11.91 -9.00 -1.39
N GLU A 600 12.22 -10.15 -0.77
CA GLU A 600 13.59 -10.60 -0.56
C GLU A 600 14.39 -10.77 -1.87
N ARG A 601 13.72 -11.02 -3.01
CA ARG A 601 14.41 -11.13 -4.30
C ARG A 601 14.92 -9.77 -4.77
N LYS A 602 14.24 -8.69 -4.41
CA LYS A 602 14.58 -7.32 -4.78
C LYS A 602 15.54 -6.67 -3.79
N TRP A 603 15.41 -7.01 -2.51
CA TRP A 603 16.05 -6.29 -1.39
C TRP A 603 16.95 -7.18 -0.55
N LYS A 604 17.46 -8.28 -1.12
CA LYS A 604 18.27 -9.29 -0.40
C LYS A 604 19.41 -8.68 0.40
N ALA A 605 20.23 -7.82 -0.21
CA ALA A 605 21.39 -7.23 0.45
C ALA A 605 20.97 -6.35 1.63
N GLN A 606 19.96 -5.50 1.44
CA GLN A 606 19.39 -4.65 2.47
C GLN A 606 18.85 -5.48 3.65
N LEU A 607 18.05 -6.50 3.38
CA LEU A 607 17.43 -7.32 4.43
C LEU A 607 18.45 -8.19 5.17
N GLN A 608 19.45 -8.73 4.48
CA GLN A 608 20.55 -9.48 5.09
C GLN A 608 21.37 -8.62 6.04
N GLU A 609 21.57 -7.35 5.72
CA GLU A 609 22.31 -6.41 6.56
C GLU A 609 21.65 -6.23 7.94
N LEU A 610 20.32 -6.22 7.99
CA LEU A 610 19.54 -6.07 9.22
C LEU A 610 19.60 -7.29 10.14
N LEU A 611 20.07 -8.46 9.66
CA LEU A 611 20.30 -9.63 10.51
C LEU A 611 21.43 -9.41 11.53
N LYS A 612 22.28 -8.40 11.32
CA LYS A 612 23.34 -8.00 12.27
C LYS A 612 22.78 -7.35 13.55
N LEU A 613 21.51 -6.93 13.55
CA LEU A 613 20.86 -6.34 14.72
C LEU A 613 20.69 -7.37 15.86
N PRO A 614 20.62 -6.89 17.13
CA PRO A 614 20.25 -7.75 18.25
C PRO A 614 18.83 -8.30 18.10
N ALA A 615 18.57 -9.49 18.65
CA ALA A 615 17.34 -10.23 18.40
C ALA A 615 16.05 -9.48 18.77
N PHE A 616 16.09 -8.56 19.75
CA PHE A 616 14.93 -7.76 20.16
C PHE A 616 14.57 -6.65 19.16
N ALA A 617 15.50 -6.27 18.28
CA ALA A 617 15.33 -5.21 17.29
C ALA A 617 15.17 -5.75 15.86
N ARG A 618 15.33 -7.05 15.62
CA ARG A 618 15.18 -7.64 14.27
C ARG A 618 13.72 -7.69 13.83
N VAL A 619 13.54 -7.59 12.52
CA VAL A 619 12.25 -7.79 11.83
C VAL A 619 11.63 -9.14 12.18
N VAL A 620 12.43 -10.20 12.15
CA VAL A 620 12.02 -11.58 12.47
C VAL A 620 12.87 -12.13 13.62
N SER A 621 12.21 -12.63 14.67
CA SER A 621 12.84 -13.20 15.85
C SER A 621 11.85 -14.09 16.62
N ALA A 622 12.33 -15.17 17.25
CA ALA A 622 11.48 -16.03 18.08
C ALA A 622 10.82 -15.24 19.24
N GLY A 623 11.51 -14.21 19.75
CA GLY A 623 11.02 -13.33 20.81
C GLY A 623 10.14 -12.16 20.36
N ASN A 624 9.79 -12.10 19.07
CA ASN A 624 8.93 -11.07 18.49
C ASN A 624 7.55 -11.67 18.18
N MET A 625 6.50 -11.22 18.87
CA MET A 625 5.11 -11.64 18.64
C MET A 625 4.71 -11.51 17.16
N LEU A 626 5.15 -10.46 16.46
CA LEU A 626 4.79 -10.25 15.05
C LEU A 626 5.36 -11.31 14.10
N SER A 627 6.39 -12.06 14.52
CA SER A 627 6.92 -13.23 13.80
C SER A 627 6.00 -14.45 13.90
N HIS A 628 5.07 -14.46 14.86
CA HIS A 628 4.09 -15.54 15.07
C HIS A 628 2.73 -15.27 14.42
N VAL A 629 2.59 -14.17 13.67
CA VAL A 629 1.38 -13.86 12.89
C VAL A 629 1.20 -14.83 11.71
N GLY A 630 2.27 -15.48 11.24
CA GLY A 630 2.19 -16.47 10.15
C GLY A 630 1.94 -15.90 8.75
N HIS A 631 1.76 -14.59 8.61
CA HIS A 631 1.66 -13.89 7.32
C HIS A 631 2.28 -12.48 7.39
N VAL A 632 2.50 -11.91 6.20
CA VAL A 632 3.09 -10.57 6.05
C VAL A 632 2.09 -9.48 6.44
N ILE A 633 2.52 -8.59 7.32
CA ILE A 633 1.90 -7.31 7.63
C ILE A 633 2.91 -6.22 7.22
N LEU A 634 2.64 -5.58 6.09
CA LEU A 634 3.54 -4.58 5.49
C LEU A 634 3.84 -3.45 6.47
N GLY A 635 5.14 -3.17 6.66
CA GLY A 635 5.62 -2.12 7.57
C GLY A 635 5.65 -2.50 9.03
N MET A 636 5.02 -3.61 9.43
CA MET A 636 5.09 -4.11 10.79
C MET A 636 6.11 -5.24 10.90
N ASN A 637 5.88 -6.38 10.24
CA ASN A 637 6.83 -7.50 10.21
C ASN A 637 7.62 -7.56 8.90
N THR A 638 7.62 -6.46 8.13
CA THR A 638 8.51 -6.20 7.02
C THR A 638 9.03 -4.77 7.11
N VAL A 639 10.18 -4.51 6.48
CA VAL A 639 10.80 -3.18 6.51
C VAL A 639 10.07 -2.21 5.58
N GLN A 640 9.80 -1.01 6.10
CA GLN A 640 9.43 0.15 5.32
C GLN A 640 10.59 1.15 5.27
N LEU A 641 10.74 1.81 4.12
CA LEU A 641 11.69 2.89 3.90
C LEU A 641 10.94 4.22 3.69
N TYR A 642 11.56 5.28 4.19
CA TYR A 642 11.13 6.67 4.07
C TYR A 642 12.25 7.46 3.40
N MET A 643 11.92 8.24 2.37
CA MET A 643 12.87 9.12 1.67
C MET A 643 12.43 10.57 1.90
N LYS A 644 13.27 11.37 2.56
CA LYS A 644 12.86 12.66 3.13
C LYS A 644 13.68 13.82 2.60
N VAL A 645 13.00 14.97 2.53
CA VAL A 645 13.59 16.31 2.38
C VAL A 645 13.30 17.11 3.66
N PRO A 646 14.00 18.22 3.96
CA PRO A 646 13.73 19.05 5.12
C PRO A 646 12.26 19.45 5.22
N GLY A 647 11.67 19.26 6.40
CA GLY A 647 10.25 19.50 6.65
C GLY A 647 9.32 18.32 6.41
N SER A 648 9.80 17.18 5.88
CA SER A 648 8.97 15.98 5.71
C SER A 648 8.46 15.47 7.06
N ARG A 649 7.14 15.39 7.24
CA ARG A 649 6.48 15.04 8.50
C ARG A 649 5.80 13.68 8.47
N THR A 650 6.03 12.89 9.51
CA THR A 650 5.08 11.86 9.94
C THR A 650 4.26 12.46 11.09
N PRO A 651 2.93 12.69 10.90
CA PRO A 651 2.09 13.33 11.91
C PRO A 651 1.92 12.44 13.16
N GLY A 652 1.27 13.01 14.17
CA GLY A 652 1.01 12.33 15.44
C GLY A 652 0.22 11.05 15.29
N HIS A 653 0.70 9.99 15.95
CA HIS A 653 0.05 8.70 15.98
C HIS A 653 0.57 7.84 17.15
N GLN A 654 -0.13 6.74 17.42
CA GLN A 654 0.44 5.55 18.04
C GLN A 654 0.60 4.47 16.97
N GLU A 655 1.54 3.57 17.18
CA GLU A 655 1.73 2.42 16.31
C GLU A 655 0.48 1.54 16.22
N ASN A 656 0.34 0.82 15.11
CA ASN A 656 -0.76 -0.12 14.89
C ASN A 656 -0.81 -1.14 16.03
N ASN A 657 -1.98 -1.28 16.67
CA ASN A 657 -2.17 -2.13 17.85
C ASN A 657 -1.10 -1.90 18.95
N ASN A 658 -0.59 -0.68 19.11
CA ASN A 658 0.38 -0.31 20.15
C ASN A 658 1.66 -1.17 20.20
N PHE A 659 2.06 -1.77 19.08
CA PHE A 659 3.35 -2.48 18.99
C PHE A 659 4.52 -1.50 19.11
N CYS A 660 5.67 -1.97 19.62
CA CYS A 660 6.89 -1.17 19.58
C CYS A 660 7.33 -0.91 18.13
N SER A 661 8.09 0.15 17.92
CA SER A 661 8.66 0.50 16.61
C SER A 661 10.17 0.69 16.70
N ILE A 662 10.85 0.24 15.66
CA ILE A 662 12.27 0.45 15.42
C ILE A 662 12.39 1.42 14.27
N ASN A 663 13.19 2.47 14.43
CA ASN A 663 13.55 3.37 13.34
C ASN A 663 15.06 3.60 13.30
N ILE A 664 15.69 3.45 12.13
CA ILE A 664 17.10 3.77 11.91
C ILE A 664 17.20 4.88 10.88
N ASN A 665 17.89 5.96 11.22
CA ASN A 665 18.20 7.04 10.28
C ASN A 665 19.41 6.64 9.42
N ILE A 666 19.22 6.62 8.11
CA ILE A 666 20.28 6.33 7.13
C ILE A 666 21.17 7.55 6.91
N GLY A 667 20.61 8.76 7.08
CA GLY A 667 21.28 10.03 6.81
C GLY A 667 21.23 10.46 5.34
N PRO A 668 21.99 11.50 4.97
CA PRO A 668 22.97 12.22 5.80
C PRO A 668 22.37 13.22 6.81
N GLY A 669 21.13 13.67 6.61
CA GLY A 669 20.47 14.62 7.49
C GLY A 669 19.89 14.01 8.77
N ASP A 670 19.59 14.87 9.73
CA ASP A 670 18.95 14.49 11.00
C ASP A 670 17.42 14.41 10.89
N CYS A 671 16.81 13.65 11.80
CA CYS A 671 15.37 13.71 12.08
C CYS A 671 15.15 14.24 13.49
N GLU A 672 14.13 15.06 13.68
CA GLU A 672 13.67 15.51 14.98
C GLU A 672 12.42 14.73 15.39
N TRP A 673 12.45 14.24 16.62
CA TRP A 673 11.44 13.37 17.21
C TRP A 673 10.77 14.07 18.38
N PHE A 674 9.46 13.82 18.47
CA PHE A 674 8.62 14.24 19.58
C PHE A 674 7.83 13.04 20.06
N ALA A 675 7.75 12.86 21.37
CA ALA A 675 7.07 11.70 21.94
C ALA A 675 6.44 12.01 23.29
N VAL A 676 5.33 11.34 23.55
CA VAL A 676 4.54 11.44 24.77
C VAL A 676 4.30 10.02 25.31
N PRO A 677 4.41 9.80 26.63
CA PRO A 677 4.10 8.50 27.23
C PRO A 677 2.68 8.03 26.91
N ASP A 678 2.49 6.73 26.76
CA ASP A 678 1.20 6.12 26.46
C ASP A 678 0.11 6.52 27.46
N ALA A 679 0.45 6.72 28.74
CA ALA A 679 -0.50 7.15 29.77
C ALA A 679 -1.29 8.43 29.42
N TYR A 680 -0.78 9.28 28.53
CA TYR A 680 -1.41 10.55 28.14
C TYR A 680 -2.18 10.48 26.81
N TRP A 681 -2.30 9.31 26.18
CA TRP A 681 -2.97 9.20 24.87
C TRP A 681 -4.43 9.66 24.92
N GLY A 682 -5.12 9.50 26.05
CA GLY A 682 -6.49 9.99 26.24
C GLY A 682 -6.59 11.52 26.30
N VAL A 683 -5.57 12.20 26.84
CA VAL A 683 -5.51 13.67 26.82
C VAL A 683 -5.33 14.18 25.39
N ILE A 684 -4.44 13.54 24.63
CA ILE A 684 -4.21 13.90 23.22
C ILE A 684 -5.44 13.59 22.37
N TYR A 685 -6.11 12.47 22.61
CA TYR A 685 -7.40 12.15 21.99
C TYR A 685 -8.41 13.29 22.19
N ASN A 686 -8.58 13.78 23.42
CA ASN A 686 -9.48 14.90 23.72
C ASN A 686 -9.05 16.20 23.04
N LEU A 687 -7.74 16.46 22.91
CA LEU A 687 -7.23 17.62 22.17
C LEU A 687 -7.48 17.51 20.67
N CYS A 688 -7.38 16.32 20.07
CA CYS A 688 -7.79 16.07 18.69
C CYS A 688 -9.28 16.39 18.50
N GLU A 689 -10.15 15.85 19.36
CA GLU A 689 -11.61 16.08 19.28
C GLU A 689 -11.95 17.57 19.45
N LYS A 690 -11.32 18.27 20.42
CA LYS A 690 -11.47 19.73 20.62
C LYS A 690 -11.08 20.52 19.36
N ASN A 691 -10.16 20.01 18.56
CA ASN A 691 -9.72 20.61 17.30
C ASN A 691 -10.47 20.07 16.06
N ASN A 692 -11.58 19.33 16.25
CA ASN A 692 -12.36 18.68 15.18
C ASN A 692 -11.53 17.72 14.32
N LEU A 693 -10.62 16.97 14.94
CA LEU A 693 -9.77 15.99 14.29
C LEU A 693 -10.00 14.62 14.95
N ASN A 694 -10.10 13.58 14.13
CA ASN A 694 -10.16 12.23 14.66
C ASN A 694 -8.75 11.75 15.03
N TYR A 695 -8.59 11.22 16.25
CA TYR A 695 -7.29 10.74 16.75
C TYR A 695 -6.69 9.60 15.91
N LEU A 696 -7.49 8.64 15.46
CA LEU A 696 -7.03 7.43 14.75
C LEU A 696 -6.93 7.62 13.23
N HIS A 697 -7.86 8.36 12.63
CA HIS A 697 -7.97 8.56 11.18
C HIS A 697 -7.37 9.89 10.70
N GLY A 698 -7.21 10.86 11.60
CA GLY A 698 -6.78 12.21 11.26
C GLY A 698 -5.27 12.32 11.02
N SER A 699 -4.89 13.46 10.42
CA SER A 699 -3.50 13.89 10.28
C SER A 699 -3.33 15.12 11.14
N TRP A 700 -2.63 14.98 12.27
CA TRP A 700 -2.52 16.02 13.28
C TRP A 700 -1.06 16.26 13.72
N TRP A 701 -0.72 17.52 13.98
CA TRP A 701 0.58 17.96 14.49
C TRP A 701 0.35 18.71 15.80
N PRO A 702 0.71 18.13 16.96
CA PRO A 702 0.42 18.76 18.25
C PRO A 702 1.12 20.11 18.45
N SER A 703 0.39 21.03 19.07
CA SER A 703 0.95 22.25 19.67
C SER A 703 1.64 21.88 20.99
N ILE A 704 2.93 22.17 21.12
CA ILE A 704 3.68 21.86 22.36
C ILE A 704 3.15 22.71 23.51
N GLU A 705 2.74 23.95 23.23
CA GLU A 705 2.12 24.83 24.20
C GLU A 705 0.82 24.22 24.75
N ASP A 706 -0.07 23.74 23.88
CA ASP A 706 -1.33 23.09 24.29
C ASP A 706 -1.08 21.83 25.13
N LEU A 707 -0.05 21.05 24.78
CA LEU A 707 0.35 19.87 25.54
C LEU A 707 0.85 20.24 26.94
N HIS A 708 1.70 21.26 27.05
CA HIS A 708 2.19 21.73 28.35
C HIS A 708 1.07 22.33 29.21
N GLU A 709 0.14 23.08 28.61
CA GLU A 709 -1.06 23.58 29.29
C GLU A 709 -1.95 22.44 29.80
N ALA A 710 -2.04 21.35 29.04
CA ALA A 710 -2.73 20.12 29.43
C ALA A 710 -1.91 19.21 30.37
N ASN A 711 -0.75 19.68 30.87
CA ASN A 711 0.14 18.96 31.79
C ASN A 711 0.67 17.63 31.18
N VAL A 712 0.95 17.63 29.87
CA VAL A 712 1.48 16.49 29.12
C VAL A 712 2.99 16.66 28.90
N PRO A 713 3.84 15.70 29.34
CA PRO A 713 5.28 15.77 29.11
C PRO A 713 5.64 15.37 27.68
N VAL A 714 6.56 16.11 27.06
CA VAL A 714 7.01 15.91 25.68
C VAL A 714 8.52 15.67 25.64
N TYR A 715 8.92 14.47 25.24
CA TYR A 715 10.30 14.17 24.89
C TYR A 715 10.61 14.76 23.51
N ARG A 716 11.70 15.50 23.39
CA ARG A 716 12.14 16.13 22.12
C ARG A 716 13.63 15.89 21.91
N PHE A 717 14.02 15.36 20.75
CA PHE A 717 15.43 15.08 20.46
C PHE A 717 15.72 14.91 18.96
N LEU A 718 17.00 15.03 18.61
CA LEU A 718 17.50 14.71 17.27
C LEU A 718 17.96 13.26 17.17
N GLN A 719 17.64 12.59 16.06
CA GLN A 719 18.16 11.30 15.63
C GLN A 719 19.14 11.52 14.48
N ARG A 720 20.43 11.25 14.72
CA ARG A 720 21.50 11.41 13.73
C ARG A 720 21.63 10.17 12.84
N PRO A 721 22.35 10.24 11.71
CA PRO A 721 22.63 9.07 10.89
C PRO A 721 23.26 7.94 11.73
N GLY A 722 22.73 6.72 11.59
CA GLY A 722 23.17 5.54 12.32
C GLY A 722 22.59 5.36 13.71
N ASP A 723 21.84 6.33 14.24
CA ASP A 723 21.10 6.18 15.48
C ASP A 723 19.83 5.36 15.27
N LEU A 724 19.55 4.47 16.23
CA LEU A 724 18.29 3.76 16.32
C LEU A 724 17.38 4.44 17.35
N VAL A 725 16.13 4.65 16.98
CA VAL A 725 15.06 5.06 17.90
C VAL A 725 14.20 3.84 18.20
N TRP A 726 14.02 3.57 19.50
CA TRP A 726 13.07 2.61 20.03
C TRP A 726 11.84 3.36 20.53
N VAL A 727 10.71 3.14 19.87
CA VAL A 727 9.40 3.62 20.34
C VAL A 727 8.74 2.47 21.09
N ASN A 728 8.49 2.65 22.38
CA ASN A 728 7.94 1.60 23.23
C ASN A 728 6.42 1.48 23.07
N SER A 729 5.84 0.39 23.56
CA SER A 729 4.44 0.04 23.35
C SER A 729 3.51 1.18 23.75
N GLY A 730 2.68 1.64 22.79
CA GLY A 730 1.69 2.69 22.98
C GLY A 730 2.23 4.12 23.05
N CYS A 731 3.53 4.36 22.90
CA CYS A 731 4.05 5.72 22.91
C CYS A 731 3.48 6.56 21.75
N VAL A 732 2.90 7.71 22.07
CA VAL A 732 2.38 8.66 21.07
C VAL A 732 3.56 9.46 20.54
N HIS A 733 3.72 9.58 19.23
CA HIS A 733 4.87 10.27 18.67
C HIS A 733 4.61 10.89 17.30
N TRP A 734 5.45 11.87 16.93
CA TRP A 734 5.49 12.52 15.62
C TRP A 734 6.93 12.90 15.27
N VAL A 735 7.21 13.04 13.97
CA VAL A 735 8.59 13.15 13.47
C VAL A 735 8.67 14.12 12.31
N GLN A 736 9.74 14.93 12.27
CA GLN A 736 10.07 15.78 11.13
C GLN A 736 11.52 15.56 10.69
N ALA A 737 11.76 15.47 9.38
CA ALA A 737 13.11 15.55 8.85
C ALA A 737 13.66 16.98 8.98
N VAL A 738 14.86 17.10 9.56
CA VAL A 738 15.61 18.36 9.61
C VAL A 738 16.42 18.53 8.33
N GLY A 739 17.05 17.44 7.87
CA GLY A 739 17.83 17.41 6.63
C GLY A 739 17.28 16.43 5.58
N TRP A 740 17.97 16.33 4.45
CA TRP A 740 17.76 15.25 3.48
C TRP A 740 18.27 13.95 4.06
N CYS A 741 17.38 12.98 4.25
CA CYS A 741 17.73 11.70 4.83
C CYS A 741 16.79 10.61 4.34
N ASN A 742 17.21 9.36 4.51
CA ASN A 742 16.30 8.23 4.47
C ASN A 742 16.17 7.63 5.88
N ASN A 743 15.05 6.98 6.16
CA ASN A 743 14.90 6.14 7.35
C ASN A 743 14.39 4.77 6.93
N ILE A 744 14.73 3.75 7.71
CA ILE A 744 14.05 2.45 7.68
C ILE A 744 13.34 2.23 9.00
N ALA A 745 12.16 1.61 8.96
CA ALA A 745 11.41 1.26 10.15
C ALA A 745 10.61 -0.03 10.00
N TRP A 746 10.31 -0.65 11.13
CA TRP A 746 9.39 -1.78 11.27
C TRP A 746 8.94 -1.88 12.74
N ASN A 747 7.94 -2.71 13.00
CA ASN A 747 7.47 -2.96 14.35
C ASN A 747 8.05 -4.25 14.94
N VAL A 748 8.10 -4.29 16.27
CA VAL A 748 8.41 -5.49 17.05
C VAL A 748 7.44 -5.62 18.21
N GLY A 749 7.09 -6.84 18.57
CA GLY A 749 6.25 -7.14 19.74
C GLY A 749 7.04 -7.95 20.77
N PRO A 750 7.71 -7.31 21.74
CA PRO A 750 8.38 -8.00 22.82
C PRO A 750 7.42 -8.92 23.57
N LEU A 751 7.87 -10.15 23.90
CA LEU A 751 7.12 -11.11 24.73
C LEU A 751 7.02 -10.65 26.20
N THR A 752 6.20 -9.62 26.45
CA THR A 752 5.96 -9.03 27.76
C THR A 752 4.46 -8.84 27.99
N ALA A 753 4.01 -8.99 29.25
CA ALA A 753 2.61 -8.73 29.62
C ALA A 753 2.14 -7.34 29.17
N ARG A 754 2.98 -6.31 29.33
CA ARG A 754 2.68 -4.93 28.95
C ARG A 754 2.40 -4.77 27.46
N GLN A 755 3.26 -5.31 26.60
CA GLN A 755 3.08 -5.23 25.15
C GLN A 755 1.78 -5.91 24.72
N TYR A 756 1.51 -7.12 25.24
CA TYR A 756 0.30 -7.85 24.90
C TYR A 756 -0.96 -7.11 25.35
N LEU A 757 -0.97 -6.60 26.58
CA LEU A 757 -2.10 -5.87 27.16
C LEU A 757 -2.44 -4.62 26.33
N LEU A 758 -1.46 -3.76 26.05
CA LEU A 758 -1.70 -2.55 25.27
C LEU A 758 -2.15 -2.85 23.84
N ALA A 759 -1.73 -3.99 23.28
CA ALA A 759 -2.13 -4.42 21.94
C ALA A 759 -3.58 -4.92 21.90
N ILE A 760 -4.01 -5.69 22.91
CA ILE A 760 -5.40 -6.15 22.99
C ILE A 760 -6.37 -5.01 23.37
N GLU A 761 -5.96 -4.09 24.23
CA GLU A 761 -6.76 -2.89 24.55
C GLU A 761 -6.98 -2.02 23.31
N ARG A 762 -5.92 -1.77 22.52
CA ARG A 762 -6.07 -1.06 21.24
C ARG A 762 -6.92 -1.85 20.25
N TYR A 763 -6.81 -3.18 20.25
CA TYR A 763 -7.61 -4.02 19.37
C TYR A 763 -9.11 -3.89 19.67
N GLU A 764 -9.51 -3.88 20.93
CA GLU A 764 -10.91 -3.65 21.33
C GLU A 764 -11.35 -2.20 21.10
N TRP A 765 -10.51 -1.21 21.41
CA TRP A 765 -10.79 0.20 21.11
C TRP A 765 -11.03 0.43 19.61
N ASN A 766 -10.20 -0.17 18.76
CA ASN A 766 -10.35 -0.10 17.30
C ASN A 766 -11.70 -0.67 16.83
N LYS A 767 -12.19 -1.75 17.45
CA LYS A 767 -13.53 -2.28 17.12
C LYS A 767 -14.63 -1.26 17.41
N LEU A 768 -14.55 -0.61 18.57
CA LEU A 768 -15.52 0.42 18.98
C LEU A 768 -15.52 1.61 18.02
N GLU A 769 -14.33 2.06 17.64
CA GLU A 769 -14.12 3.18 16.70
C GLU A 769 -14.29 2.80 15.22
N SER A 770 -14.68 1.55 14.91
CA SER A 770 -14.73 1.03 13.53
C SER A 770 -13.42 1.18 12.75
N TYR A 771 -12.28 1.19 13.46
CA TYR A 771 -10.94 1.24 12.90
C TYR A 771 -10.39 -0.18 12.66
N LYS A 772 -9.72 -0.41 11.52
CA LYS A 772 -9.16 -1.73 11.22
C LYS A 772 -7.91 -1.98 12.06
N SER A 773 -7.98 -2.94 12.98
CA SER A 773 -6.77 -3.54 13.56
C SER A 773 -6.02 -4.32 12.50
N ILE A 774 -4.79 -3.90 12.20
CA ILE A 774 -3.94 -4.55 11.21
C ILE A 774 -3.34 -5.83 11.79
N VAL A 775 -3.03 -5.86 13.09
CA VAL A 775 -2.60 -7.08 13.78
C VAL A 775 -3.84 -7.87 14.22
N PRO A 776 -4.01 -9.13 13.73
CA PRO A 776 -5.16 -9.95 14.09
C PRO A 776 -4.92 -10.58 15.46
N MET A 777 -5.15 -9.82 16.54
CA MET A 777 -4.77 -10.21 17.90
C MET A 777 -5.32 -11.58 18.33
N VAL A 778 -6.55 -11.95 17.95
CA VAL A 778 -7.10 -13.28 18.26
C VAL A 778 -6.29 -14.41 17.58
N HIS A 779 -6.03 -14.29 16.28
CA HIS A 779 -5.22 -15.27 15.54
C HIS A 779 -3.79 -15.33 16.10
N LEU A 780 -3.18 -14.17 16.35
CA LEU A 780 -1.85 -14.08 16.94
C LEU A 780 -1.79 -14.78 18.31
N SER A 781 -2.80 -14.58 19.17
CA SER A 781 -2.85 -15.18 20.51
C SER A 781 -2.89 -16.70 20.45
N TRP A 782 -3.69 -17.27 19.54
CA TRP A 782 -3.69 -18.70 19.28
C TRP A 782 -2.33 -19.23 18.80
N ASN A 783 -1.66 -18.50 17.91
CA ASN A 783 -0.33 -18.90 17.46
C ASN A 783 0.71 -18.77 18.57
N LEU A 784 0.65 -17.75 19.42
CA LEU A 784 1.51 -17.62 20.59
C LEU A 784 1.31 -18.80 21.55
N ALA A 785 0.06 -19.17 21.83
CA ALA A 785 -0.27 -20.31 22.68
C ALA A 785 0.27 -21.65 22.14
N ARG A 786 0.39 -21.80 20.81
CA ARG A 786 0.98 -22.99 20.18
C ARG A 786 2.49 -22.98 20.14
N ASN A 787 3.07 -21.84 19.77
CA ASN A 787 4.46 -21.77 19.35
C ASN A 787 5.39 -21.42 20.50
N ILE A 788 4.88 -20.77 21.55
CA ILE A 788 5.69 -20.18 22.63
C ILE A 788 5.37 -20.80 23.98
N LYS A 789 6.44 -21.16 24.71
CA LYS A 789 6.38 -21.48 26.14
C LYS A 789 6.51 -20.18 26.93
N VAL A 790 5.45 -19.76 27.60
CA VAL A 790 5.42 -18.52 28.39
C VAL A 790 5.77 -18.83 29.85
N SER A 791 6.76 -18.12 30.40
CA SER A 791 7.18 -18.24 31.81
C SER A 791 6.78 -17.04 32.67
N ASP A 792 6.42 -15.90 32.07
CA ASP A 792 5.85 -14.74 32.77
C ASP A 792 4.39 -15.02 33.13
N PRO A 793 4.02 -15.13 34.42
CA PRO A 793 2.67 -15.46 34.83
C PRO A 793 1.60 -14.49 34.31
N LYS A 794 1.89 -13.19 34.26
CA LYS A 794 0.92 -12.19 33.80
C LYS A 794 0.67 -12.28 32.30
N LEU A 795 1.74 -12.47 31.53
CA LEU A 795 1.62 -12.67 30.08
C LEU A 795 0.87 -13.96 29.77
N PHE A 796 1.14 -15.03 30.52
CA PHE A 796 0.43 -16.30 30.39
C PHE A 796 -1.07 -16.11 30.65
N GLU A 797 -1.43 -15.45 31.75
CA GLU A 797 -2.83 -15.18 32.11
C GLU A 797 -3.57 -14.33 31.07
N TYR A 798 -2.93 -13.33 30.46
CA TYR A 798 -3.59 -12.52 29.43
C TYR A 798 -3.77 -13.24 28.09
N ILE A 799 -2.85 -14.15 27.72
CA ILE A 799 -2.98 -14.95 26.49
C ILE A 799 -4.02 -16.05 26.66
N LYS A 800 -4.07 -16.64 27.86
CA LYS A 800 -4.98 -17.73 28.23
C LYS A 800 -6.40 -17.20 28.36
#